data_AF-A0A4Q1AJM3-F1
#
_entry.id   AF-A0A4Q1AJM3-F1
#
_cell.length_a   1.000
_cell.length_b   1.000
_cell.length_c   1.000
_cell.angle_alpha   90.00
_cell.angle_beta   90.00
_cell.angle_gamma   90.00
#
_symmetry.space_group_name_H-M   'P 1'
#
loop_
_entity.id
_entity.type
_entity.pdbx_description
1 polymer ?
#
loop_
_entity_poly.entity_id
_entity_poly.type
_entity_poly.pdbx_seq_one_letter_code
_entity_poly.pdbx_strand_id
1 'polypeptide(L)'
;MKTKLLIFISFFVISLYAANSNENDLLNVRIDENVILKNGYGALSGKPILKEKNVEEKINLRGEFNVDEKNNASFEFNKLEYNGKIYNLNNAFIKKGRLKQKNITLKKDSNLTVEGGNLDEILSIINAADEKDLKDKTVKDSTDNSYSQNTTSGGYDNSSQGFTPSYLDDNNSDNNDNSRDTIDTNTKDNNSAVVVTCPEASYDGKIATYYIQLGTVCTKRTSLSIKTVYNSDSCQNKVDYANNKISLGYELFASDPEGGDFLVQRCKYKEPIPLISKVDNCDAIPNYQTGKAEIQKQYSYIYEKEEHKVGECTPSGELVNLDYDINKCDAERHDFENNVSIEQGKYFYWYENEKTYVGECVDIPKYTYKQYLDDTTCDYEENDGRVLYLQRVAYDDLNGIKRFATQCEVTNSGGLEIIDEFSGYEYQDSSKQALRKINQYFIIPGTTTKKYIKKDIVTDKAYPYIEESCGVEHDDQKLQSTYKTTVYFNDNDENKKIVVQPCQVKQVIPYTLVNGSSIITLNKSLGFKRLEQNDKGGFNIYGESAKTIDLTTGIFPVKKGSKEDISAYPYAFYNYSPFDKSHQGLNITSSPSSLYACIKAVRVPYGKTKECIGGVETISHKSYTISAAMGDINKCSSKDYTSTATTCNYYDYWEEIGEYSSKRDYLRGDGSVFRRDNGLIYRIIR
;
A
#
# COMPACT_ATOMS: atom_id res chain seq x y z
N MET A 1 3.68 11.91 -30.23
CA MET A 1 4.55 10.77 -30.59
C MET A 1 4.10 9.58 -29.77
N LYS A 2 3.54 8.57 -30.43
CA LYS A 2 3.00 7.35 -29.82
C LYS A 2 3.96 6.21 -30.15
N THR A 3 4.54 5.57 -29.13
CA THR A 3 5.28 4.33 -29.31
C THR A 3 4.71 3.33 -28.31
N LYS A 4 3.75 2.52 -28.78
CA LYS A 4 3.26 1.34 -28.07
C LYS A 4 4.26 0.22 -28.38
N LEU A 5 5.02 -0.21 -27.39
CA LEU A 5 5.77 -1.46 -27.42
C LEU A 5 4.81 -2.56 -26.91
N LEU A 6 4.28 -3.34 -27.83
CA LEU A 6 3.34 -4.44 -27.57
C LEU A 6 4.16 -5.73 -27.56
N ILE A 7 4.51 -6.21 -26.37
CA ILE A 7 5.13 -7.52 -26.18
C ILE A 7 4.00 -8.54 -26.15
N PHE A 8 3.82 -9.25 -27.26
CA PHE A 8 2.93 -10.41 -27.38
C PHE A 8 3.68 -11.65 -26.85
N ILE A 9 3.49 -12.01 -25.58
CA ILE A 9 3.82 -13.36 -25.10
C ILE A 9 2.58 -14.22 -25.36
N SER A 10 2.63 -14.97 -26.46
CA SER A 10 1.61 -15.95 -26.83
C SER A 10 1.80 -17.21 -26.00
N PHE A 11 1.14 -17.28 -24.83
CA PHE A 11 0.89 -18.57 -24.18
C PHE A 11 -0.13 -19.34 -25.03
N PHE A 12 0.32 -20.40 -25.71
CA PHE A 12 -0.57 -21.41 -26.29
C PHE A 12 -1.21 -22.18 -25.13
N VAL A 13 -2.32 -21.67 -24.60
CA VAL A 13 -3.20 -22.47 -23.75
C VAL A 13 -3.97 -23.40 -24.69
N ILE A 14 -3.58 -24.67 -24.69
CA ILE A 14 -4.32 -25.74 -25.37
C ILE A 14 -5.65 -25.88 -24.62
N SER A 15 -6.69 -25.21 -25.12
CA SER A 15 -8.05 -25.33 -24.58
C SER A 15 -8.80 -26.43 -25.34
N LEU A 16 -8.66 -27.66 -24.86
CA LEU A 16 -9.60 -28.72 -25.18
C LEU A 16 -10.76 -28.62 -24.18
N TYR A 17 -11.92 -28.22 -24.67
CA TYR A 17 -13.17 -28.34 -23.93
C TYR A 17 -13.39 -29.81 -23.56
N ALA A 18 -13.23 -30.13 -22.27
CA ALA A 18 -13.69 -31.37 -21.68
C ALA A 18 -15.22 -31.40 -21.77
N ALA A 19 -15.73 -32.15 -22.74
CA ALA A 19 -17.15 -32.46 -22.84
C ALA A 19 -17.45 -33.60 -21.86
N ASN A 20 -18.24 -33.30 -20.82
CA ASN A 20 -18.98 -34.20 -19.92
C ASN A 20 -18.44 -35.65 -19.75
N SER A 21 -17.85 -35.88 -18.58
CA SER A 21 -17.20 -37.08 -18.05
C SER A 21 -18.10 -38.31 -17.77
N ASN A 22 -19.03 -38.68 -18.65
CA ASN A 22 -19.88 -39.86 -18.42
C ASN A 22 -20.06 -40.82 -19.61
N GLU A 23 -19.22 -40.74 -20.64
CA GLU A 23 -19.06 -41.81 -21.62
C GLU A 23 -17.66 -42.41 -21.44
N ASN A 24 -17.56 -43.73 -21.27
CA ASN A 24 -16.29 -44.46 -21.23
C ASN A 24 -15.40 -43.94 -22.36
N ASP A 25 -14.24 -43.34 -22.04
CA ASP A 25 -13.35 -42.70 -23.03
C ASP A 25 -13.02 -43.69 -24.15
N LEU A 26 -13.70 -43.55 -25.28
CA LEU A 26 -13.45 -44.35 -26.47
C LEU A 26 -12.28 -43.72 -27.22
N LEU A 27 -11.20 -44.49 -27.36
CA LEU A 27 -10.03 -44.07 -28.10
C LEU A 27 -9.86 -44.95 -29.34
N ASN A 28 -9.69 -44.32 -30.50
CA ASN A 28 -9.33 -45.05 -31.72
C ASN A 28 -7.82 -45.12 -31.83
N VAL A 29 -7.27 -46.33 -31.96
CA VAL A 29 -5.83 -46.59 -32.09
C VAL A 29 -5.55 -47.19 -33.46
N ARG A 30 -4.65 -46.57 -34.22
CA ARG A 30 -4.19 -47.05 -35.52
C ARG A 30 -2.95 -47.92 -35.33
N ILE A 31 -3.04 -49.19 -35.66
CA ILE A 31 -1.99 -50.19 -35.41
C ILE A 31 -0.76 -49.97 -36.30
N ASP A 32 0.45 -50.02 -35.73
CA ASP A 32 1.69 -49.69 -36.46
C ASP A 32 2.20 -50.83 -37.36
N GLU A 33 1.86 -52.07 -37.03
CA GLU A 33 2.39 -53.27 -37.69
C GLU A 33 1.34 -54.38 -37.86
N ASN A 34 1.67 -55.38 -38.68
CA ASN A 34 0.81 -56.55 -38.84
C ASN A 34 0.96 -57.46 -37.62
N VAL A 35 -0.08 -57.58 -36.80
CA VAL A 35 -0.08 -58.43 -35.60
C VAL A 35 -0.82 -59.73 -35.89
N ILE A 36 -0.13 -60.87 -35.82
CA ILE A 36 -0.77 -62.17 -36.04
C ILE A 36 -1.38 -62.66 -34.72
N LEU A 37 -2.71 -62.67 -34.65
CA LEU A 37 -3.48 -63.10 -33.49
C LEU A 37 -3.64 -64.63 -33.52
N LYS A 38 -2.58 -65.34 -33.11
CA LYS A 38 -2.61 -66.78 -32.81
C LYS A 38 -2.86 -67.00 -31.33
N ASN A 39 -3.33 -68.20 -30.95
CA ASN A 39 -3.49 -68.56 -29.53
C ASN A 39 -2.23 -68.24 -28.74
N GLY A 40 -2.40 -67.53 -27.63
CA GLY A 40 -1.31 -67.06 -26.80
C GLY A 40 -1.28 -65.54 -26.67
N TYR A 41 -0.12 -65.03 -26.31
CA TYR A 41 0.11 -63.65 -25.93
C TYR A 41 1.16 -63.01 -26.83
N GLY A 42 1.05 -61.70 -27.08
CA GLY A 42 2.03 -60.95 -27.84
C GLY A 42 1.94 -59.45 -27.59
N ALA A 43 2.94 -58.70 -28.06
CA ALA A 43 2.94 -57.24 -28.00
C ALA A 43 2.19 -56.63 -29.19
N LEU A 44 1.71 -55.40 -29.01
CA LEU A 44 1.25 -54.53 -30.09
C LEU A 44 1.58 -53.07 -29.78
N SER A 45 1.71 -52.26 -30.84
CA SER A 45 1.77 -50.82 -30.74
C SER A 45 0.82 -50.15 -31.72
N GLY A 46 0.43 -48.93 -31.43
CA GLY A 46 -0.37 -48.13 -32.34
C GLY A 46 -0.54 -46.68 -31.91
N LYS A 47 -0.76 -45.82 -32.89
CA LYS A 47 -0.93 -44.38 -32.69
C LYS A 47 -2.37 -44.04 -32.32
N PRO A 48 -2.60 -43.30 -31.23
CA PRO A 48 -3.94 -42.80 -30.92
C PRO A 48 -4.37 -41.75 -31.96
N ILE A 49 -5.61 -41.82 -32.43
CA ILE A 49 -6.19 -40.83 -33.34
C ILE A 49 -6.79 -39.71 -32.50
N LEU A 50 -6.08 -38.59 -32.42
CA LEU A 50 -6.47 -37.43 -31.61
C LEU A 50 -6.96 -36.28 -32.50
N LYS A 51 -7.69 -35.33 -31.92
CA LYS A 51 -8.09 -34.10 -32.63
C LYS A 51 -6.89 -33.24 -33.00
N GLU A 52 -5.86 -33.23 -32.17
CA GLU A 52 -4.65 -32.44 -32.36
C GLU A 52 -3.54 -33.22 -33.06
N LYS A 53 -3.35 -32.96 -34.36
CA LYS A 53 -2.41 -33.70 -35.20
C LYS A 53 -0.94 -33.59 -34.76
N ASN A 54 -0.54 -32.44 -34.22
CA ASN A 54 0.83 -32.21 -33.76
C ASN A 54 1.20 -33.09 -32.55
N VAL A 55 0.20 -33.46 -31.75
CA VAL A 55 0.36 -34.31 -30.57
C VAL A 55 0.29 -35.78 -30.98
N GLU A 56 -0.64 -36.13 -31.87
CA GLU A 56 -0.79 -37.48 -32.45
C GLU A 56 0.53 -38.02 -33.07
N GLU A 57 1.33 -37.18 -33.73
CA GLU A 57 2.57 -37.64 -34.37
C GLU A 57 3.69 -38.00 -33.39
N LYS A 58 3.66 -37.46 -32.17
CA LYS A 58 4.70 -37.62 -31.14
C LYS A 58 4.41 -38.75 -30.16
N ILE A 59 3.25 -39.37 -30.29
CA ILE A 59 2.74 -40.35 -29.34
C ILE A 59 2.63 -41.72 -30.00
N ASN A 60 3.00 -42.75 -29.25
CA ASN A 60 2.68 -44.12 -29.56
C ASN A 60 2.13 -44.84 -28.33
N LEU A 61 1.08 -45.64 -28.48
CA LEU A 61 0.61 -46.52 -27.40
C LEU A 61 1.28 -47.88 -27.57
N ARG A 62 1.73 -48.45 -26.45
CA ARG A 62 2.30 -49.80 -26.37
C ARG A 62 1.43 -50.65 -25.47
N GLY A 63 1.26 -51.90 -25.87
CA GLY A 63 0.34 -52.79 -25.22
C GLY A 63 0.60 -54.24 -25.57
N GLU A 64 -0.32 -55.07 -25.10
CA GLU A 64 -0.24 -56.51 -25.19
C GLU A 64 -1.61 -57.06 -25.60
N PHE A 65 -1.61 -58.19 -26.31
CA PHE A 65 -2.83 -58.93 -26.60
C PHE A 65 -2.74 -60.33 -26.05
N ASN A 66 -3.89 -60.90 -25.70
CA ASN A 66 -4.06 -62.29 -25.31
C ASN A 66 -5.24 -62.90 -26.07
N VAL A 67 -5.00 -64.02 -26.76
CA VAL A 67 -6.04 -64.81 -27.45
C VAL A 67 -6.16 -66.17 -26.80
N ASP A 68 -7.32 -66.44 -26.21
CA ASP A 68 -7.60 -67.73 -25.58
C ASP A 68 -7.95 -68.82 -26.61
N GLU A 69 -8.06 -70.07 -26.15
CA GLU A 69 -8.41 -71.21 -27.01
C GLU A 69 -9.80 -71.12 -27.66
N LYS A 70 -10.68 -70.26 -27.12
CA LYS A 70 -12.05 -69.98 -27.60
C LYS A 70 -12.08 -68.82 -28.60
N ASN A 71 -10.91 -68.30 -29.00
CA ASN A 71 -10.71 -67.12 -29.84
C ASN A 71 -11.21 -65.81 -29.22
N ASN A 72 -11.31 -65.71 -27.90
CA ASN A 72 -11.52 -64.44 -27.24
C ASN A 72 -10.19 -63.70 -27.20
N ALA A 73 -10.14 -62.53 -27.83
CA ALA A 73 -9.00 -61.63 -27.82
C ALA A 73 -9.25 -60.50 -26.83
N SER A 74 -8.25 -60.21 -26.02
CA SER A 74 -8.16 -59.00 -25.19
C SER A 74 -6.93 -58.23 -25.66
N PHE A 75 -7.09 -56.95 -25.95
CA PHE A 75 -6.01 -56.00 -26.24
C PHE A 75 -5.94 -55.02 -25.09
N GLU A 76 -4.75 -54.70 -24.61
CA GLU A 76 -4.52 -53.81 -23.48
C GLU A 76 -3.34 -52.89 -23.76
N PHE A 77 -3.58 -51.58 -23.86
CA PHE A 77 -2.55 -50.56 -23.99
C PHE A 77 -2.34 -49.89 -22.63
N ASN A 78 -1.28 -50.28 -21.95
CA ASN A 78 -0.92 -49.83 -20.60
C ASN A 78 0.32 -48.91 -20.58
N LYS A 79 0.89 -48.59 -21.74
CA LYS A 79 2.10 -47.76 -21.86
C LYS A 79 1.92 -46.70 -22.96
N LEU A 80 2.45 -45.52 -22.67
CA LEU A 80 2.52 -44.37 -23.58
C LEU A 80 3.99 -44.08 -23.90
N GLU A 81 4.34 -44.02 -25.17
CA GLU A 81 5.64 -43.54 -25.63
C GLU A 81 5.49 -42.10 -26.16
N TYR A 82 6.15 -41.14 -25.52
CA TYR A 82 6.16 -39.73 -25.91
C TYR A 82 7.61 -39.24 -26.01
N ASN A 83 8.00 -38.68 -27.16
CA ASN A 83 9.36 -38.23 -27.45
C ASN A 83 10.45 -39.27 -27.13
N GLY A 84 10.18 -40.56 -27.41
CA GLY A 84 11.11 -41.68 -27.17
C GLY A 84 11.23 -42.15 -25.71
N LYS A 85 10.46 -41.57 -24.78
CA LYS A 85 10.36 -42.02 -23.38
C LYS A 85 9.07 -42.81 -23.19
N ILE A 86 9.13 -43.87 -22.40
CA ILE A 86 7.99 -44.74 -22.09
C ILE A 86 7.46 -44.39 -20.70
N TYR A 87 6.14 -44.19 -20.61
CA TYR A 87 5.39 -43.89 -19.40
C TYR A 87 4.36 -45.00 -19.20
N ASN A 88 4.20 -45.49 -17.97
CA ASN A 88 3.12 -46.41 -17.64
C ASN A 88 1.83 -45.61 -17.41
N LEU A 89 0.73 -46.10 -17.96
CA LEU A 89 -0.61 -45.56 -17.71
C LEU A 89 -1.19 -46.22 -16.46
N ASN A 90 -1.80 -45.43 -15.57
CA ASN A 90 -2.50 -45.91 -14.39
C ASN A 90 -3.73 -46.73 -14.77
N ASN A 91 -4.40 -46.34 -15.86
CA ASN A 91 -5.52 -47.07 -16.43
C ASN A 91 -5.20 -47.49 -17.86
N ALA A 92 -5.26 -48.79 -18.16
CA ALA A 92 -5.04 -49.29 -19.50
C ALA A 92 -6.26 -49.06 -20.40
N PHE A 93 -6.02 -48.79 -21.69
CA PHE A 93 -7.07 -48.83 -22.69
C PHE A 93 -7.25 -50.26 -23.19
N ILE A 94 -8.47 -50.79 -23.08
CA ILE A 94 -8.76 -52.20 -23.28
C ILE A 94 -9.75 -52.40 -24.43
N LYS A 95 -9.56 -53.45 -25.22
CA LYS A 95 -10.59 -53.97 -26.12
C LYS A 95 -10.73 -55.47 -25.95
N LYS A 96 -11.94 -55.92 -25.62
CA LYS A 96 -12.27 -57.35 -25.60
C LYS A 96 -13.19 -57.69 -26.79
N GLY A 97 -12.98 -58.84 -27.40
CA GLY A 97 -13.79 -59.31 -28.53
C GLY A 97 -13.50 -60.75 -28.89
N ARG A 98 -14.30 -61.32 -29.80
CA ARG A 98 -14.09 -62.68 -30.32
C ARG A 98 -13.62 -62.63 -31.76
N LEU A 99 -12.51 -63.29 -32.07
CA LEU A 99 -11.97 -63.37 -33.43
C LEU A 99 -12.88 -64.24 -34.30
N LYS A 100 -13.09 -63.82 -35.55
CA LYS A 100 -13.95 -64.53 -36.51
C LYS A 100 -13.35 -65.88 -36.96
N GLN A 101 -12.03 -66.03 -36.89
CA GLN A 101 -11.31 -67.23 -37.28
C GLN A 101 -10.00 -67.35 -36.48
N LYS A 102 -9.47 -68.57 -36.37
CA LYS A 102 -8.14 -68.82 -35.79
C LYS A 102 -7.06 -68.20 -36.69
N ASN A 103 -6.01 -67.65 -36.10
CA ASN A 103 -4.85 -67.06 -36.81
C ASN A 103 -5.22 -65.89 -37.73
N ILE A 104 -6.02 -64.93 -37.25
CA ILE A 104 -6.29 -63.70 -38.00
C ILE A 104 -5.16 -62.70 -37.81
N THR A 105 -4.80 -61.97 -38.86
CA THR A 105 -3.83 -60.86 -38.77
C THR A 105 -4.59 -59.55 -38.59
N LEU A 106 -4.34 -58.84 -37.50
CA LEU A 106 -4.69 -57.43 -37.36
C LEU A 106 -3.73 -56.65 -38.24
N LYS A 107 -4.23 -56.11 -39.35
CA LYS A 107 -3.38 -55.46 -40.35
C LYS A 107 -2.84 -54.13 -39.81
N LYS A 108 -1.63 -53.77 -40.22
CA LYS A 108 -1.11 -52.42 -40.10
C LYS A 108 -2.14 -51.39 -40.61
N ASP A 109 -2.19 -50.24 -39.95
CA ASP A 109 -3.12 -49.14 -40.18
C ASP A 109 -4.61 -49.46 -39.91
N SER A 110 -4.92 -50.62 -39.34
CA SER A 110 -6.28 -50.90 -38.87
C SER A 110 -6.63 -50.02 -37.68
N ASN A 111 -7.87 -49.54 -37.64
CA ASN A 111 -8.40 -48.79 -36.50
C ASN A 111 -8.99 -49.77 -35.46
N LEU A 112 -8.47 -49.70 -34.25
CA LEU A 112 -8.94 -50.44 -33.08
C LEU A 112 -9.54 -49.46 -32.07
N THR A 113 -10.85 -49.52 -31.87
CA THR A 113 -11.53 -48.71 -30.83
C THR A 113 -11.45 -49.43 -29.49
N VAL A 114 -10.69 -48.86 -28.57
CA VAL A 114 -10.47 -49.30 -27.19
C VAL A 114 -11.29 -48.43 -26.24
N GLU A 115 -11.60 -48.96 -25.06
CA GLU A 115 -12.35 -48.29 -23.99
C GLU A 115 -11.57 -48.35 -22.67
N GLY A 116 -11.99 -47.56 -21.68
CA GLY A 116 -11.25 -47.42 -20.43
C GLY A 116 -10.15 -46.37 -20.57
N GLY A 117 -8.99 -46.61 -19.96
CA GLY A 117 -7.93 -45.60 -19.87
C GLY A 117 -8.40 -44.27 -19.28
N ASN A 118 -7.55 -43.25 -19.36
CA ASN A 118 -7.91 -41.87 -19.04
C ASN A 118 -7.22 -40.95 -20.05
N LEU A 119 -7.98 -40.23 -20.87
CA LEU A 119 -7.40 -39.33 -21.86
C LEU A 119 -6.66 -38.15 -21.20
N ASP A 120 -7.15 -37.68 -20.05
CA ASP A 120 -6.51 -36.61 -19.26
C ASP A 120 -5.16 -37.06 -18.68
N GLU A 121 -4.99 -38.36 -18.39
CA GLU A 121 -3.71 -38.92 -17.99
C GLU A 121 -2.68 -38.76 -19.11
N ILE A 122 -3.03 -39.09 -20.36
CA ILE A 122 -2.15 -38.88 -21.52
C ILE A 122 -1.77 -37.40 -21.64
N LEU A 123 -2.74 -36.49 -21.51
CA LEU A 123 -2.50 -35.04 -21.55
C LEU A 123 -1.59 -34.56 -20.42
N SER A 124 -1.77 -35.08 -19.20
CA SER A 124 -0.93 -34.72 -18.05
C SER A 124 0.53 -35.14 -18.24
N ILE A 125 0.78 -36.32 -18.83
CA ILE A 125 2.12 -36.80 -19.15
C ILE A 125 2.79 -35.89 -20.19
N ILE A 126 2.05 -35.50 -21.23
CA ILE A 126 2.54 -34.61 -22.29
C ILE A 126 2.90 -33.24 -21.71
N ASN A 127 1.99 -32.64 -20.93
CA ASN A 127 2.20 -31.32 -20.33
C ASN A 127 3.40 -31.33 -19.36
N ALA A 128 3.52 -32.37 -18.51
CA ALA A 128 4.63 -32.51 -17.58
C ALA A 128 5.98 -32.71 -18.29
N ALA A 129 6.00 -33.44 -19.40
CA ALA A 129 7.20 -33.65 -20.20
C ALA A 129 7.66 -32.35 -20.89
N ASP A 130 6.73 -31.58 -21.46
CA ASP A 130 7.04 -30.31 -22.13
C ASP A 130 7.51 -29.23 -21.12
N GLU A 131 6.95 -29.19 -19.90
CA GLU A 131 7.44 -28.29 -18.83
C GLU A 131 8.89 -28.59 -18.39
N LYS A 132 9.26 -29.87 -18.34
CA LYS A 132 10.62 -30.28 -17.95
C LYS A 132 11.65 -29.87 -19.01
N ASP A 133 11.31 -30.04 -20.29
CA ASP A 133 12.17 -29.62 -21.40
C ASP A 133 12.30 -28.08 -21.49
N LEU A 134 11.29 -27.33 -21.07
CA LEU A 134 11.36 -25.87 -20.93
C LEU A 134 12.29 -25.46 -19.77
N LYS A 135 12.22 -26.12 -18.62
CA LYS A 135 13.09 -25.84 -17.46
C LYS A 135 14.56 -26.19 -17.75
N ASP A 136 14.84 -27.31 -18.41
CA ASP A 136 16.21 -27.69 -18.80
C ASP A 136 16.81 -26.76 -19.87
N LYS A 137 15.99 -26.12 -20.71
CA LYS A 137 16.45 -25.07 -21.64
C LYS A 137 16.67 -23.72 -20.95
N THR A 138 15.91 -23.39 -19.91
CA THR A 138 16.03 -22.09 -19.22
C THR A 138 17.23 -22.04 -18.27
N VAL A 139 17.71 -23.17 -17.75
CA VAL A 139 18.87 -23.24 -16.84
C VAL A 139 20.23 -23.18 -17.57
N LYS A 140 20.26 -23.33 -18.90
CA LYS A 140 21.52 -23.35 -19.68
C LYS A 140 21.98 -21.99 -20.22
N ASP A 141 21.20 -20.92 -20.07
CA ASP A 141 21.53 -19.57 -20.58
C ASP A 141 21.93 -18.55 -19.49
N SER A 142 22.16 -18.98 -18.25
CA SER A 142 22.52 -18.06 -17.18
C SER A 142 23.49 -18.65 -16.15
N THR A 143 24.75 -18.90 -16.54
CA THR A 143 25.91 -18.75 -15.64
C THR A 143 27.24 -18.84 -16.41
N ASP A 144 27.70 -17.70 -16.92
CA ASP A 144 29.13 -17.41 -17.10
C ASP A 144 29.61 -16.65 -15.86
N ASN A 145 30.37 -17.31 -14.99
CA ASN A 145 31.58 -16.75 -14.34
C ASN A 145 32.17 -17.68 -13.27
N SER A 146 33.43 -18.03 -13.51
CA SER A 146 34.54 -18.28 -12.57
C SER A 146 34.25 -19.00 -11.23
N TYR A 147 34.83 -20.18 -11.03
CA TYR A 147 36.09 -20.32 -10.28
C TYR A 147 36.62 -21.74 -10.41
N SER A 148 37.90 -21.86 -10.76
CA SER A 148 38.64 -23.11 -10.69
C SER A 148 38.87 -23.48 -9.23
N GLN A 149 38.65 -24.74 -8.86
CA GLN A 149 39.54 -25.43 -7.92
C GLN A 149 39.61 -26.93 -8.23
N ASN A 150 40.86 -27.35 -8.39
CA ASN A 150 41.35 -28.73 -8.30
C ASN A 150 40.80 -29.47 -7.10
N THR A 151 40.31 -30.69 -7.32
CA THR A 151 40.53 -31.80 -6.40
C THR A 151 40.82 -33.08 -7.18
N THR A 152 42.00 -33.61 -6.93
CA THR A 152 42.57 -34.84 -7.46
C THR A 152 42.24 -35.99 -6.51
N SER A 153 41.52 -37.02 -6.97
CA SER A 153 41.44 -38.39 -6.44
C SER A 153 40.41 -39.11 -7.31
N GLY A 154 40.65 -40.17 -8.07
CA GLY A 154 41.68 -41.20 -7.96
C GLY A 154 40.98 -42.55 -8.01
N GLY A 155 41.00 -43.21 -9.17
CA GLY A 155 41.01 -44.67 -9.24
C GLY A 155 39.74 -45.39 -9.72
N TYR A 156 39.92 -46.01 -10.89
CA TYR A 156 39.24 -47.21 -11.42
C TYR A 156 37.82 -47.06 -11.96
N ASP A 157 37.74 -46.87 -13.28
CA ASP A 157 36.66 -47.46 -14.06
C ASP A 157 37.16 -48.22 -15.28
N ASN A 158 36.60 -49.41 -15.39
CA ASN A 158 36.99 -50.53 -16.23
C ASN A 158 36.47 -50.32 -17.66
N SER A 159 37.38 -50.29 -18.63
CA SER A 159 37.04 -50.35 -20.04
C SER A 159 36.57 -51.76 -20.41
N SER A 160 35.26 -51.96 -20.52
CA SER A 160 34.66 -53.13 -21.15
C SER A 160 34.19 -52.75 -22.55
N GLN A 161 35.08 -52.86 -23.53
CA GLN A 161 34.71 -52.89 -24.94
C GLN A 161 33.95 -54.19 -25.23
N GLY A 162 32.63 -54.08 -25.36
CA GLY A 162 31.79 -55.14 -25.92
C GLY A 162 31.93 -55.15 -27.44
N PHE A 163 32.54 -56.21 -27.96
CA PHE A 163 32.55 -56.58 -29.36
C PHE A 163 31.12 -56.84 -29.86
N THR A 164 30.71 -56.11 -30.90
CA THR A 164 29.57 -56.46 -31.77
C THR A 164 30.15 -57.01 -33.08
N PRO A 165 29.69 -58.18 -33.60
CA PRO A 165 30.14 -58.66 -34.90
C PRO A 165 29.46 -57.88 -36.02
N SER A 166 30.28 -57.25 -36.86
CA SER A 166 29.89 -56.68 -38.14
C SER A 166 29.52 -57.79 -39.13
N TYR A 167 28.30 -57.76 -39.65
CA TYR A 167 28.00 -58.33 -40.96
C TYR A 167 27.91 -57.19 -41.98
N LEU A 168 28.60 -57.41 -43.10
CA LEU A 168 28.65 -56.55 -44.27
C LEU A 168 27.28 -56.53 -44.96
N ASP A 169 26.71 -55.33 -45.11
CA ASP A 169 25.69 -55.02 -46.11
C ASP A 169 26.38 -54.74 -47.44
N ASP A 170 25.96 -55.47 -48.48
CA ASP A 170 26.24 -55.16 -49.88
C ASP A 170 24.98 -54.58 -50.54
N ASN A 171 25.23 -53.57 -51.37
CA ASN A 171 24.32 -52.64 -52.02
C ASN A 171 23.25 -53.23 -52.96
N ASN A 172 22.11 -52.50 -53.06
CA ASN A 172 21.44 -51.93 -54.26
C ASN A 172 19.91 -52.00 -54.10
N SER A 173 19.19 -50.88 -54.02
CA SER A 173 18.82 -49.91 -55.08
C SER A 173 17.81 -50.45 -56.10
N ASP A 174 16.69 -49.73 -56.18
CA ASP A 174 15.71 -49.64 -57.27
C ASP A 174 14.71 -50.79 -57.45
N ASN A 175 13.43 -50.58 -57.12
CA ASN A 175 12.48 -49.85 -58.00
C ASN A 175 11.00 -50.08 -57.63
N ASN A 176 10.24 -48.97 -57.65
CA ASN A 176 8.85 -48.92 -58.10
C ASN A 176 8.69 -49.67 -59.44
N ASP A 177 7.63 -50.44 -59.66
CA ASP A 177 6.36 -49.93 -60.18
C ASP A 177 5.40 -51.09 -60.54
N ASN A 178 4.14 -50.69 -60.68
CA ASN A 178 2.97 -51.45 -61.12
C ASN A 178 3.19 -52.42 -62.30
N SER A 179 2.46 -53.54 -62.32
CA SER A 179 1.42 -53.80 -63.34
C SER A 179 0.97 -55.27 -63.39
N ARG A 180 -0.34 -55.39 -63.56
CA ARG A 180 -1.20 -56.49 -63.99
C ARG A 180 -0.62 -57.66 -64.80
N ASP A 181 -1.32 -58.78 -64.56
CA ASP A 181 -1.85 -59.78 -65.48
C ASP A 181 -1.00 -60.96 -65.97
N THR A 182 -1.59 -62.13 -65.68
CA THR A 182 -1.71 -63.35 -66.50
C THR A 182 -0.59 -64.40 -66.57
N ILE A 183 -1.04 -65.63 -66.20
CA ILE A 183 -0.81 -66.94 -66.84
C ILE A 183 0.47 -67.70 -66.46
N ASP A 184 0.27 -68.68 -65.58
CA ASP A 184 0.51 -70.12 -65.77
C ASP A 184 1.91 -70.58 -66.23
N THR A 185 2.66 -71.24 -65.35
CA THR A 185 3.07 -72.66 -65.49
C THR A 185 4.06 -73.09 -64.40
N ASN A 186 3.95 -74.37 -64.05
CA ASN A 186 4.76 -75.15 -63.11
C ASN A 186 6.28 -74.90 -63.10
N THR A 187 6.86 -74.66 -61.91
CA THR A 187 8.18 -75.20 -61.56
C THR A 187 8.27 -75.47 -60.05
N LYS A 188 8.52 -76.74 -59.69
CA LYS A 188 8.92 -77.17 -58.35
C LYS A 188 10.39 -76.84 -58.16
N ASP A 189 10.74 -76.05 -57.14
CA ASP A 189 12.09 -76.03 -56.59
C ASP A 189 12.08 -76.52 -55.14
N ASN A 190 12.54 -77.75 -54.97
CA ASN A 190 12.89 -78.36 -53.70
C ASN A 190 14.30 -77.87 -53.30
N ASN A 191 14.41 -77.03 -52.27
CA ASN A 191 15.66 -76.89 -51.52
C ASN A 191 15.50 -77.55 -50.15
N SER A 192 15.84 -78.84 -50.10
CA SER A 192 15.90 -79.64 -48.88
C SER A 192 17.33 -79.58 -48.35
N ALA A 193 17.63 -78.62 -47.47
CA ALA A 193 18.89 -78.60 -46.73
C ALA A 193 18.94 -79.81 -45.79
N VAL A 194 19.98 -80.65 -45.93
CA VAL A 194 20.18 -81.85 -45.10
C VAL A 194 20.64 -81.40 -43.71
N VAL A 195 19.74 -81.42 -42.72
CA VAL A 195 20.06 -81.19 -41.31
C VAL A 195 20.77 -82.43 -40.77
N VAL A 196 22.06 -82.31 -40.45
CA VAL A 196 22.84 -83.37 -39.78
C VAL A 196 22.67 -83.22 -38.26
N THR A 197 22.10 -84.23 -37.61
CA THR A 197 21.93 -84.25 -36.15
C THR A 197 23.14 -84.90 -35.48
N CYS A 198 23.86 -84.16 -34.64
CA CYS A 198 24.98 -84.71 -33.88
C CYS A 198 24.51 -85.65 -32.76
N PRO A 199 25.35 -86.63 -32.35
CA PRO A 199 25.04 -87.47 -31.19
C PRO A 199 24.86 -86.62 -29.91
N GLU A 200 24.03 -87.10 -28.98
CA GLU A 200 23.81 -86.40 -27.72
C GLU A 200 25.11 -86.32 -26.90
N ALA A 201 25.33 -85.16 -26.29
CA ALA A 201 26.40 -84.98 -25.33
C ALA A 201 26.12 -85.79 -24.05
N SER A 202 27.18 -86.24 -23.38
CA SER A 202 27.08 -87.11 -22.20
C SER A 202 28.19 -86.84 -21.19
N TYR A 203 27.91 -87.07 -19.91
CA TYR A 203 28.89 -87.00 -18.82
C TYR A 203 28.90 -88.31 -18.03
N ASP A 204 30.07 -88.92 -17.87
CA ASP A 204 30.23 -90.22 -17.19
C ASP A 204 30.63 -90.09 -15.69
N GLY A 205 30.68 -88.87 -15.17
CA GLY A 205 31.14 -88.57 -13.81
C GLY A 205 32.60 -88.12 -13.71
N LYS A 206 33.36 -88.16 -14.80
CA LYS A 206 34.75 -87.67 -14.86
C LYS A 206 35.06 -86.87 -16.12
N ILE A 207 34.56 -87.32 -17.28
CA ILE A 207 34.83 -86.70 -18.59
C ILE A 207 33.49 -86.37 -19.26
N ALA A 208 33.34 -85.13 -19.71
CA ALA A 208 32.23 -84.75 -20.55
C ALA A 208 32.57 -84.93 -22.02
N THR A 209 31.65 -85.53 -22.78
CA THR A 209 31.73 -85.68 -24.23
C THR A 209 30.65 -84.83 -24.88
N TYR A 210 31.01 -83.98 -25.83
CA TYR A 210 30.09 -83.16 -26.61
C TYR A 210 30.54 -83.11 -28.08
N TYR A 211 29.70 -82.56 -28.94
CA TYR A 211 29.96 -82.53 -30.38
C TYR A 211 29.76 -81.10 -30.91
N ILE A 212 30.75 -80.62 -31.65
CA ILE A 212 30.68 -79.33 -32.36
C ILE A 212 30.38 -79.63 -33.83
N GLN A 213 29.33 -79.03 -34.36
CA GLN A 213 28.98 -79.14 -35.77
C GLN A 213 29.82 -78.16 -36.60
N LEU A 214 30.66 -78.70 -37.48
CA LEU A 214 31.45 -77.94 -38.45
C LEU A 214 30.96 -78.33 -39.85
N GLY A 215 29.99 -77.59 -40.40
CA GLY A 215 29.34 -77.94 -41.66
C GLY A 215 28.45 -79.19 -41.53
N THR A 216 28.75 -80.23 -42.31
CA THR A 216 28.02 -81.53 -42.30
C THR A 216 28.66 -82.58 -41.39
N VAL A 217 29.69 -82.22 -40.60
CA VAL A 217 30.44 -83.15 -39.75
C VAL A 217 30.33 -82.76 -38.28
N CYS A 218 30.03 -83.73 -37.43
CA CYS A 218 30.01 -83.58 -35.98
C CYS A 218 31.36 -84.02 -35.40
N THR A 219 32.14 -83.06 -34.89
CA THR A 219 33.44 -83.37 -34.28
C THR A 219 33.25 -83.68 -32.81
N LYS A 220 33.60 -84.89 -32.39
CA LYS A 220 33.60 -85.30 -30.99
C LYS A 220 34.69 -84.55 -30.22
N ARG A 221 34.33 -83.92 -29.11
CA ARG A 221 35.25 -83.29 -28.15
C ARG A 221 35.02 -83.86 -26.76
N THR A 222 36.04 -83.74 -25.92
CA THR A 222 35.96 -84.12 -24.51
C THR A 222 36.53 -83.03 -23.62
N SER A 223 35.92 -82.75 -22.48
CA SER A 223 36.42 -81.80 -21.49
C SER A 223 36.42 -82.40 -20.08
N LEU A 224 37.45 -82.05 -19.31
CA LEU A 224 37.52 -82.28 -17.86
C LEU A 224 36.99 -81.08 -17.06
N SER A 225 36.81 -79.92 -17.70
CA SER A 225 36.28 -78.72 -17.06
C SER A 225 34.76 -78.75 -17.11
N ILE A 226 34.14 -78.99 -15.97
CA ILE A 226 32.69 -79.04 -15.82
C ILE A 226 32.21 -77.87 -14.99
N LYS A 227 31.28 -77.11 -15.55
CA LYS A 227 30.56 -76.05 -14.86
C LYS A 227 29.18 -76.56 -14.48
N THR A 228 28.85 -76.45 -13.20
CA THR A 228 27.50 -76.73 -12.70
C THR A 228 26.71 -75.43 -12.72
N VAL A 229 25.57 -75.42 -13.40
CA VAL A 229 24.66 -74.28 -13.44
C VAL A 229 23.38 -74.68 -12.73
N TYR A 230 22.99 -73.91 -11.70
CA TYR A 230 21.76 -74.12 -10.94
C TYR A 230 20.66 -73.21 -11.44
N ASN A 231 19.41 -73.68 -11.33
CA ASN A 231 18.20 -72.90 -11.62
C ASN A 231 18.22 -72.22 -13.00
N SER A 232 18.63 -72.95 -14.04
CA SER A 232 18.55 -72.48 -15.43
C SER A 232 17.10 -72.53 -15.93
N ASP A 233 16.81 -71.83 -17.03
CA ASP A 233 15.47 -71.82 -17.65
C ASP A 233 14.99 -73.25 -18.02
N SER A 234 15.91 -74.12 -18.42
CA SER A 234 15.65 -75.54 -18.73
C SER A 234 15.68 -76.46 -17.51
N CYS A 235 16.15 -75.99 -16.35
CA CYS A 235 16.26 -76.76 -15.12
C CYS A 235 15.99 -75.90 -13.87
N GLN A 236 14.74 -75.45 -13.76
CA GLN A 236 14.29 -74.69 -12.61
C GLN A 236 14.26 -75.54 -11.34
N ASN A 237 14.52 -74.88 -10.20
CA ASN A 237 14.35 -75.46 -8.88
C ASN A 237 12.90 -75.90 -8.67
N LYS A 238 12.70 -77.04 -7.99
CA LYS A 238 11.38 -77.50 -7.59
C LYS A 238 11.11 -77.06 -6.16
N VAL A 239 10.18 -76.13 -5.99
CA VAL A 239 9.76 -75.63 -4.69
C VAL A 239 8.50 -76.37 -4.25
N ASP A 240 8.56 -76.98 -3.08
CA ASP A 240 7.44 -77.65 -2.42
C ASP A 240 7.09 -76.89 -1.14
N TYR A 241 6.23 -75.89 -1.28
CA TYR A 241 5.75 -75.08 -0.16
C TYR A 241 4.94 -75.89 0.85
N ALA A 242 4.26 -76.97 0.42
CA ALA A 242 3.45 -77.79 1.32
C ALA A 242 4.32 -78.58 2.31
N ASN A 243 5.50 -79.02 1.88
CA ASN A 243 6.45 -79.75 2.71
C ASN A 243 7.65 -78.92 3.19
N ASN A 244 7.66 -77.60 2.92
CA ASN A 244 8.76 -76.67 3.22
C ASN A 244 10.12 -77.18 2.69
N LYS A 245 10.18 -77.60 1.43
CA LYS A 245 11.40 -78.15 0.82
C LYS A 245 11.66 -77.58 -0.57
N ILE A 246 12.93 -77.49 -0.94
CA ILE A 246 13.35 -77.14 -2.30
C ILE A 246 14.34 -78.17 -2.82
N SER A 247 14.12 -78.65 -4.04
CA SER A 247 15.09 -79.47 -4.77
C SER A 247 15.80 -78.60 -5.80
N LEU A 248 17.11 -78.43 -5.63
CA LEU A 248 17.92 -77.62 -6.53
C LEU A 248 18.12 -78.35 -7.86
N GLY A 249 17.58 -77.76 -8.92
CA GLY A 249 17.78 -78.20 -10.29
C GLY A 249 19.16 -77.76 -10.76
N TYR A 250 19.92 -78.67 -11.34
CA TYR A 250 21.22 -78.35 -11.93
C TYR A 250 21.46 -79.04 -13.26
N GLU A 251 22.20 -78.35 -14.10
CA GLU A 251 22.74 -78.84 -15.37
C GLU A 251 24.26 -78.80 -15.35
N LEU A 252 24.88 -79.67 -16.14
CA LEU A 252 26.32 -79.69 -16.29
C LEU A 252 26.69 -79.26 -17.70
N PHE A 253 27.61 -78.32 -17.78
CA PHE A 253 28.18 -77.82 -19.03
C PHE A 253 29.67 -78.17 -19.09
N ALA A 254 30.11 -78.64 -20.24
CA ALA A 254 31.52 -78.78 -20.55
C ALA A 254 32.04 -77.46 -21.12
N SER A 255 33.05 -76.87 -20.49
CA SER A 255 33.68 -75.66 -21.02
C SER A 255 34.77 -76.05 -22.02
N ASP A 256 34.65 -75.54 -23.25
CA ASP A 256 35.66 -75.59 -24.32
C ASP A 256 36.35 -74.21 -24.42
N PRO A 257 37.68 -74.12 -24.27
CA PRO A 257 38.42 -72.86 -24.47
C PRO A 257 38.17 -72.19 -25.83
N GLU A 258 37.87 -72.95 -26.87
CA GLU A 258 37.66 -72.44 -28.24
C GLU A 258 36.18 -72.26 -28.61
N GLY A 259 35.27 -72.96 -27.92
CA GLY A 259 33.88 -73.15 -28.35
C GLY A 259 32.80 -72.74 -27.35
N GLY A 260 33.16 -72.38 -26.12
CA GLY A 260 32.20 -72.00 -25.07
C GLY A 260 31.66 -73.17 -24.24
N ASP A 261 30.51 -72.97 -23.58
CA ASP A 261 29.91 -73.95 -22.67
C ASP A 261 28.89 -74.84 -23.43
N PHE A 262 29.08 -76.17 -23.40
CA PHE A 262 28.20 -77.14 -24.04
C PHE A 262 27.43 -77.98 -23.01
N LEU A 263 26.10 -78.03 -23.11
CA LEU A 263 25.26 -78.84 -22.21
C LEU A 263 25.57 -80.33 -22.38
N VAL A 264 26.04 -80.98 -21.32
CA VAL A 264 26.44 -82.41 -21.34
C VAL A 264 25.65 -83.29 -20.38
N GLN A 265 24.91 -82.67 -19.46
CA GLN A 265 23.96 -83.38 -18.62
C GLN A 265 22.70 -82.53 -18.46
N ARG A 266 21.57 -83.09 -18.89
CA ARG A 266 20.25 -82.49 -18.68
C ARG A 266 19.88 -82.48 -17.19
N CYS A 267 18.89 -81.66 -16.88
CA CYS A 267 18.41 -81.36 -15.54
C CYS A 267 18.40 -82.57 -14.58
N LYS A 268 19.16 -82.45 -13.49
CA LYS A 268 19.09 -83.34 -12.31
C LYS A 268 18.77 -82.51 -11.07
N TYR A 269 18.28 -83.19 -10.04
CA TYR A 269 17.91 -82.56 -8.78
C TYR A 269 18.77 -83.08 -7.64
N LYS A 270 19.24 -82.18 -6.79
CA LYS A 270 19.83 -82.56 -5.50
C LYS A 270 18.76 -83.02 -4.52
N GLU A 271 19.22 -83.65 -3.43
CA GLU A 271 18.35 -83.97 -2.30
C GLU A 271 17.64 -82.72 -1.79
N PRO A 272 16.35 -82.81 -1.41
CA PRO A 272 15.59 -81.66 -0.96
C PRO A 272 16.20 -80.98 0.27
N ILE A 273 16.35 -79.67 0.20
CA ILE A 273 16.83 -78.80 1.30
C ILE A 273 15.60 -78.20 2.00
N PRO A 274 15.57 -78.11 3.33
CA PRO A 274 14.48 -77.43 4.03
C PRO A 274 14.44 -75.93 3.70
N LEU A 275 13.24 -75.41 3.49
CA LEU A 275 12.96 -73.98 3.40
C LEU A 275 12.84 -73.39 4.81
N ILE A 276 13.28 -72.14 4.94
CA ILE A 276 13.09 -71.27 6.09
C ILE A 276 12.14 -70.17 5.64
N SER A 277 11.17 -69.77 6.46
CA SER A 277 10.29 -68.64 6.17
C SER A 277 10.54 -67.53 7.16
N LYS A 278 10.69 -66.28 6.70
CA LYS A 278 10.79 -65.09 7.55
C LYS A 278 9.79 -64.04 7.07
N VAL A 279 9.30 -63.20 7.98
CA VAL A 279 8.47 -62.02 7.66
C VAL A 279 9.31 -60.87 7.07
N ASP A 280 10.63 -61.06 7.05
CA ASP A 280 11.62 -60.07 6.65
C ASP A 280 11.50 -59.67 5.16
N ASN A 281 11.40 -58.37 4.91
CA ASN A 281 11.23 -57.72 3.59
C ASN A 281 9.92 -58.00 2.85
N CYS A 282 8.84 -58.38 3.53
CA CYS A 282 7.52 -58.49 2.92
C CYS A 282 6.53 -57.49 3.51
N ASP A 283 5.97 -56.63 2.66
CA ASP A 283 4.90 -55.72 3.06
C ASP A 283 3.64 -56.53 3.42
N ALA A 284 3.08 -56.32 4.61
CA ALA A 284 1.80 -56.95 4.94
C ALA A 284 0.68 -56.38 4.05
N ILE A 285 -0.35 -57.18 3.76
CA ILE A 285 -1.48 -56.77 2.91
C ILE A 285 -2.54 -56.10 3.81
N PRO A 286 -2.72 -54.75 3.76
CA PRO A 286 -3.67 -54.08 4.64
C PRO A 286 -5.10 -54.24 4.15
N ASN A 287 -6.02 -54.46 5.09
CA ASN A 287 -7.46 -54.37 4.90
C ASN A 287 -8.00 -53.24 5.80
N TYR A 288 -8.06 -52.04 5.23
CA TYR A 288 -8.47 -50.81 5.93
C TYR A 288 -9.90 -50.86 6.46
N GLN A 289 -10.80 -51.61 5.82
CA GLN A 289 -12.20 -51.75 6.27
C GLN A 289 -12.30 -52.54 7.58
N THR A 290 -11.45 -53.56 7.74
CA THR A 290 -11.44 -54.41 8.95
C THR A 290 -10.45 -53.95 10.01
N GLY A 291 -9.55 -53.02 9.68
CA GLY A 291 -8.48 -52.58 10.57
C GLY A 291 -7.44 -53.67 10.84
N LYS A 292 -7.19 -54.56 9.88
CA LYS A 292 -6.23 -55.67 9.99
C LYS A 292 -5.33 -55.75 8.77
N ALA A 293 -4.14 -56.31 8.92
CA ALA A 293 -3.27 -56.68 7.80
C ALA A 293 -2.89 -58.16 7.87
N GLU A 294 -2.75 -58.77 6.70
CA GLU A 294 -2.23 -60.13 6.57
C GLU A 294 -0.72 -60.10 6.41
N ILE A 295 -0.01 -60.72 7.36
CA ILE A 295 1.44 -60.81 7.31
C ILE A 295 1.85 -61.69 6.14
N GLN A 296 2.84 -61.25 5.40
CA GLN A 296 3.46 -62.03 4.34
C GLN A 296 4.82 -62.58 4.79
N LYS A 297 5.18 -63.75 4.27
CA LYS A 297 6.46 -64.42 4.54
C LYS A 297 7.20 -64.68 3.23
N GLN A 298 8.51 -64.46 3.22
CA GLN A 298 9.41 -64.86 2.15
C GLN A 298 10.10 -66.15 2.54
N TYR A 299 10.08 -67.12 1.63
CA TYR A 299 10.81 -68.37 1.81
C TYR A 299 12.27 -68.19 1.35
N SER A 300 13.19 -68.84 2.04
CA SER A 300 14.60 -68.90 1.70
C SER A 300 15.16 -70.29 2.00
N TYR A 301 16.33 -70.61 1.45
CA TYR A 301 17.10 -71.80 1.84
C TYR A 301 18.56 -71.43 2.03
N ILE A 302 19.26 -72.20 2.85
CA ILE A 302 20.70 -72.05 3.05
C ILE A 302 21.42 -73.08 2.17
N TYR A 303 22.27 -72.61 1.26
CA TYR A 303 23.11 -73.46 0.44
C TYR A 303 24.54 -72.92 0.45
N GLU A 304 25.52 -73.80 0.69
CA GLU A 304 26.94 -73.42 0.81
C GLU A 304 27.22 -72.26 1.81
N LYS A 305 26.39 -72.14 2.86
CA LYS A 305 26.40 -71.10 3.91
C LYS A 305 25.87 -69.73 3.47
N GLU A 306 25.26 -69.63 2.29
CA GLU A 306 24.56 -68.43 1.82
C GLU A 306 23.04 -68.64 1.84
N GLU A 307 22.29 -67.59 2.17
CA GLU A 307 20.83 -67.59 2.16
C GLU A 307 20.32 -67.14 0.79
N HIS A 308 19.54 -67.99 0.14
CA HIS A 308 18.93 -67.71 -1.17
C HIS A 308 17.42 -67.59 -1.03
N LYS A 309 16.87 -66.47 -1.49
CA LYS A 309 15.42 -66.20 -1.49
C LYS A 309 14.70 -67.04 -2.55
N VAL A 310 13.49 -67.48 -2.23
CA VAL A 310 12.65 -68.34 -3.06
C VAL A 310 11.28 -67.72 -3.23
N GLY A 311 10.94 -67.39 -4.48
CA GLY A 311 9.65 -66.83 -4.84
C GLY A 311 9.41 -65.43 -4.29
N GLU A 312 8.17 -64.98 -4.47
CA GLU A 312 7.66 -63.72 -3.95
C GLU A 312 7.15 -63.90 -2.52
N CYS A 313 6.80 -62.78 -1.89
CA CYS A 313 6.12 -62.78 -0.60
C CYS A 313 4.80 -63.54 -0.70
N THR A 314 4.55 -64.42 0.27
CA THR A 314 3.34 -65.25 0.31
C THR A 314 2.52 -64.94 1.56
N PRO A 315 1.18 -64.86 1.48
CA PRO A 315 0.34 -64.64 2.65
C PRO A 315 0.51 -65.78 3.65
N SER A 316 0.76 -65.42 4.91
CA SER A 316 0.99 -66.41 5.97
C SER A 316 -0.29 -66.92 6.64
N GLY A 317 -1.44 -66.31 6.35
CA GLY A 317 -2.70 -66.52 7.07
C GLY A 317 -2.77 -65.86 8.45
N GLU A 318 -1.67 -65.25 8.91
CA GLU A 318 -1.60 -64.55 10.18
C GLU A 318 -2.09 -63.10 10.02
N LEU A 319 -3.08 -62.71 10.84
CA LEU A 319 -3.67 -61.38 10.81
C LEU A 319 -3.22 -60.57 12.03
N VAL A 320 -2.75 -59.34 11.79
CA VAL A 320 -2.40 -58.36 12.82
C VAL A 320 -3.38 -57.19 12.78
N ASN A 321 -3.63 -56.58 13.94
CA ASN A 321 -4.42 -55.36 14.00
C ASN A 321 -3.58 -54.18 13.51
N LEU A 322 -4.23 -53.27 12.79
CA LEU A 322 -3.64 -52.05 12.32
C LEU A 322 -4.01 -50.88 13.24
N ASP A 323 -2.98 -50.13 13.60
CA ASP A 323 -3.09 -48.78 14.14
C ASP A 323 -2.68 -47.78 13.06
N TYR A 324 -2.93 -46.49 13.26
CA TYR A 324 -2.55 -45.46 12.30
C TYR A 324 -1.72 -44.35 12.97
N ASP A 325 -0.84 -43.73 12.20
CA ASP A 325 -0.04 -42.58 12.61
C ASP A 325 -0.32 -41.42 11.66
N ILE A 326 -1.00 -40.38 12.15
CA ILE A 326 -1.35 -39.19 11.38
C ILE A 326 -0.14 -38.28 11.12
N ASN A 327 0.98 -38.46 11.83
CA ASN A 327 2.17 -37.62 11.66
C ASN A 327 3.13 -38.14 10.57
N LYS A 328 2.74 -39.20 9.85
CA LYS A 328 3.57 -39.83 8.81
C LYS A 328 3.21 -39.43 7.39
N CYS A 329 2.13 -38.69 7.23
CA CYS A 329 1.69 -38.16 5.94
C CYS A 329 1.91 -36.65 5.95
N ASP A 330 2.44 -36.11 4.86
CA ASP A 330 2.88 -34.72 4.78
C ASP A 330 1.75 -33.74 4.42
N ALA A 331 0.54 -34.23 4.15
CA ALA A 331 -0.59 -33.38 3.73
C ALA A 331 -1.94 -33.95 4.18
N GLU A 332 -2.82 -33.04 4.60
CA GLU A 332 -4.25 -33.30 4.70
C GLU A 332 -4.89 -33.32 3.30
N ARG A 333 -5.94 -34.13 3.13
CA ARG A 333 -6.76 -34.07 1.91
C ARG A 333 -7.84 -33.02 2.10
N HIS A 334 -8.03 -32.16 1.11
CA HIS A 334 -9.11 -31.17 1.11
C HIS A 334 -10.25 -31.61 0.18
N ASP A 335 -11.43 -31.76 0.75
CA ASP A 335 -12.68 -32.06 0.05
C ASP A 335 -13.58 -30.81 0.06
N PHE A 336 -13.41 -29.98 -0.98
CA PHE A 336 -14.13 -28.71 -1.10
C PHE A 336 -15.61 -28.88 -1.43
N GLU A 337 -16.02 -29.99 -2.05
CA GLU A 337 -17.44 -30.27 -2.34
C GLU A 337 -18.22 -30.48 -1.04
N ASN A 338 -17.62 -31.20 -0.09
CA ASN A 338 -18.20 -31.45 1.23
C ASN A 338 -17.80 -30.41 2.29
N ASN A 339 -16.99 -29.41 1.93
CA ASN A 339 -16.44 -28.38 2.84
C ASN A 339 -15.71 -28.98 4.06
N VAL A 340 -14.85 -29.98 3.83
CA VAL A 340 -14.08 -30.63 4.89
C VAL A 340 -12.62 -30.88 4.51
N SER A 341 -11.72 -30.79 5.49
CA SER A 341 -10.35 -31.26 5.40
C SER A 341 -10.20 -32.54 6.24
N ILE A 342 -9.51 -33.54 5.72
CA ILE A 342 -9.39 -34.86 6.36
C ILE A 342 -7.91 -35.17 6.57
N GLU A 343 -7.52 -35.51 7.80
CA GLU A 343 -6.16 -35.97 8.08
C GLU A 343 -5.89 -37.26 7.33
N GLN A 344 -4.71 -37.34 6.72
CA GLN A 344 -4.20 -38.57 6.17
C GLN A 344 -3.27 -39.24 7.18
N GLY A 345 -3.41 -40.55 7.33
CA GLY A 345 -2.60 -41.34 8.23
C GLY A 345 -1.99 -42.54 7.52
N LYS A 346 -0.82 -42.96 7.99
CA LYS A 346 -0.19 -44.20 7.53
C LYS A 346 -0.48 -45.29 8.55
N TYR A 347 -1.05 -46.40 8.09
CA TYR A 347 -1.32 -47.54 8.96
C TYR A 347 -0.01 -48.28 9.29
N PHE A 348 0.04 -48.88 10.47
CA PHE A 348 1.15 -49.70 10.96
C PHE A 348 0.65 -50.84 11.83
N TYR A 349 1.49 -51.84 12.03
CA TYR A 349 1.29 -52.90 13.00
C TYR A 349 2.55 -53.14 13.83
N TRP A 350 2.39 -53.84 14.95
CA TRP A 350 3.49 -54.35 15.76
C TRP A 350 3.61 -55.85 15.55
N TYR A 351 4.79 -56.31 15.15
CA TYR A 351 5.10 -57.74 15.02
C TYR A 351 6.48 -58.00 15.61
N GLU A 352 6.58 -58.99 16.50
CA GLU A 352 7.83 -59.31 17.22
C GLU A 352 8.50 -58.09 17.90
N ASN A 353 7.69 -57.13 18.37
CA ASN A 353 8.10 -55.83 18.95
C ASN A 353 8.74 -54.83 17.97
N GLU A 354 8.59 -55.04 16.66
CA GLU A 354 8.96 -54.08 15.62
C GLU A 354 7.72 -53.38 15.06
N LYS A 355 7.81 -52.06 14.84
CA LYS A 355 6.74 -51.24 14.24
C LYS A 355 6.97 -51.16 12.73
N THR A 356 6.04 -51.70 11.95
CA THR A 356 6.12 -51.71 10.48
C THR A 356 4.94 -50.94 9.90
N TYR A 357 5.21 -49.96 9.03
CA TYR A 357 4.18 -49.20 8.32
C TYR A 357 3.75 -49.95 7.06
N VAL A 358 2.47 -49.85 6.71
CA VAL A 358 1.88 -50.57 5.57
C VAL A 358 1.03 -49.68 4.70
N GLY A 359 1.11 -49.95 3.39
CA GLY A 359 0.34 -49.26 2.35
C GLY A 359 0.62 -47.77 2.26
N GLU A 360 -0.30 -47.07 1.60
CA GLU A 360 -0.22 -45.63 1.34
C GLU A 360 -0.86 -44.80 2.47
N CYS A 361 -0.65 -43.49 2.40
CA CYS A 361 -1.41 -42.54 3.19
C CYS A 361 -2.88 -42.59 2.78
N VAL A 362 -3.75 -42.78 3.77
CA VAL A 362 -5.20 -42.87 3.56
C VAL A 362 -5.93 -41.95 4.52
N ASP A 363 -7.11 -41.51 4.11
CA ASP A 363 -7.98 -40.67 4.92
C ASP A 363 -8.36 -41.38 6.23
N ILE A 364 -8.27 -40.66 7.34
CA ILE A 364 -8.71 -41.13 8.66
C ILE A 364 -10.00 -40.38 9.04
N PRO A 365 -11.20 -40.95 8.81
CA PRO A 365 -12.48 -40.22 8.93
C PRO A 365 -12.73 -39.62 10.31
N LYS A 366 -12.09 -40.18 11.35
CA LYS A 366 -12.15 -39.69 12.72
C LYS A 366 -11.64 -38.24 12.86
N TYR A 367 -10.73 -37.80 12.00
CA TYR A 367 -10.16 -36.46 12.01
C TYR A 367 -10.57 -35.71 10.75
N THR A 368 -11.86 -35.36 10.72
CA THR A 368 -12.46 -34.54 9.67
C THR A 368 -12.76 -33.16 10.26
N TYR A 369 -12.24 -32.11 9.63
CA TYR A 369 -12.39 -30.73 10.07
C TYR A 369 -13.26 -29.95 9.10
N LYS A 370 -14.19 -29.16 9.63
CA LYS A 370 -15.06 -28.33 8.82
C LYS A 370 -14.28 -27.12 8.28
N GLN A 371 -14.41 -26.90 6.98
CA GLN A 371 -13.82 -25.74 6.32
C GLN A 371 -14.69 -24.49 6.49
N TYR A 372 -14.05 -23.33 6.48
CA TYR A 372 -14.67 -22.01 6.50
C TYR A 372 -13.84 -20.99 5.70
N LEU A 373 -14.47 -19.91 5.25
CA LEU A 373 -13.76 -18.81 4.58
C LEU A 373 -13.11 -17.90 5.62
N ASP A 374 -11.83 -17.60 5.42
CA ASP A 374 -11.02 -16.73 6.27
C ASP A 374 -10.36 -15.63 5.43
N ASP A 375 -10.44 -14.40 5.93
CA ASP A 375 -9.82 -13.20 5.35
C ASP A 375 -8.74 -12.59 6.25
N THR A 376 -8.55 -13.14 7.46
CA THR A 376 -7.78 -12.50 8.54
C THR A 376 -6.30 -12.26 8.19
N THR A 377 -5.82 -13.02 7.22
CA THR A 377 -4.42 -13.09 6.80
C THR A 377 -4.26 -12.86 5.29
N CYS A 378 -5.36 -12.50 4.62
CA CYS A 378 -5.34 -12.12 3.21
C CYS A 378 -5.35 -10.59 3.10
N ASP A 379 -4.30 -10.06 2.50
CA ASP A 379 -4.27 -8.66 2.11
C ASP A 379 -5.17 -8.44 0.89
N TYR A 380 -5.81 -7.28 0.85
CA TYR A 380 -6.61 -6.88 -0.31
C TYR A 380 -5.72 -6.20 -1.35
N GLU A 381 -6.15 -6.20 -2.61
CA GLU A 381 -5.43 -5.50 -3.68
C GLU A 381 -6.28 -4.35 -4.23
N GLU A 382 -5.67 -3.20 -4.51
CA GLU A 382 -6.33 -2.05 -5.15
C GLU A 382 -6.10 -2.13 -6.66
N ASN A 383 -7.16 -2.19 -7.46
CA ASN A 383 -7.09 -2.24 -8.93
C ASN A 383 -8.18 -1.34 -9.55
N ASP A 384 -7.76 -0.34 -10.33
CA ASP A 384 -8.63 0.59 -11.06
C ASP A 384 -9.77 1.21 -10.22
N GLY A 385 -9.44 1.67 -9.00
CA GLY A 385 -10.40 2.31 -8.10
C GLY A 385 -11.38 1.33 -7.44
N ARG A 386 -11.10 0.03 -7.51
CA ARG A 386 -11.82 -1.03 -6.80
C ARG A 386 -10.88 -1.81 -5.90
N VAL A 387 -11.46 -2.49 -4.91
CA VAL A 387 -10.72 -3.38 -4.02
C VAL A 387 -11.03 -4.83 -4.38
N LEU A 388 -10.00 -5.58 -4.77
CA LEU A 388 -10.06 -7.04 -4.85
C LEU A 388 -9.91 -7.57 -3.43
N TYR A 389 -11.02 -8.10 -2.90
CA TYR A 389 -11.05 -8.68 -1.56
C TYR A 389 -10.75 -10.17 -1.64
N LEU A 390 -9.68 -10.59 -0.96
CA LEU A 390 -9.18 -11.94 -0.99
C LEU A 390 -9.64 -12.73 0.24
N GLN A 391 -10.05 -13.97 0.04
CA GLN A 391 -10.32 -14.95 1.09
C GLN A 391 -9.64 -16.27 0.75
N ARG A 392 -9.46 -17.10 1.76
CA ARG A 392 -9.01 -18.48 1.59
C ARG A 392 -9.85 -19.43 2.40
N VAL A 393 -9.81 -20.70 2.04
CA VAL A 393 -10.43 -21.77 2.80
C VAL A 393 -9.50 -22.15 3.95
N ALA A 394 -10.00 -22.07 5.18
CA ALA A 394 -9.31 -22.42 6.41
C ALA A 394 -10.09 -23.49 7.18
N TYR A 395 -9.42 -24.14 8.14
CA TYR A 395 -10.03 -25.05 9.10
C TYR A 395 -9.22 -25.04 10.39
N ASP A 396 -9.84 -25.42 11.50
CA ASP A 396 -9.15 -25.59 12.77
C ASP A 396 -8.86 -27.08 12.98
N ASP A 397 -7.59 -27.42 13.22
CA ASP A 397 -7.18 -28.81 13.48
C ASP A 397 -7.63 -29.30 14.87
N LEU A 398 -7.30 -30.54 15.22
CA LEU A 398 -7.69 -31.14 16.51
C LEU A 398 -7.22 -30.32 17.73
N ASN A 399 -6.13 -29.55 17.59
CA ASN A 399 -5.58 -28.70 18.64
C ASN A 399 -6.16 -27.27 18.61
N GLY A 400 -7.08 -26.98 17.68
CA GLY A 400 -7.62 -25.65 17.44
C GLY A 400 -6.63 -24.72 16.73
N ILE A 401 -5.59 -25.27 16.08
CA ILE A 401 -4.66 -24.47 15.29
C ILE A 401 -5.28 -24.25 13.92
N LYS A 402 -5.39 -22.98 13.52
CA LYS A 402 -5.88 -22.59 12.19
C LYS A 402 -4.88 -23.04 11.11
N ARG A 403 -5.37 -23.80 10.14
CA ARG A 403 -4.67 -24.25 8.93
C ARG A 403 -5.38 -23.70 7.69
N PHE A 404 -4.68 -23.71 6.55
CA PHE A 404 -5.18 -23.15 5.31
C PHE A 404 -5.17 -24.22 4.22
N ALA A 405 -6.35 -24.50 3.65
CA ALA A 405 -6.54 -25.46 2.58
C ALA A 405 -6.29 -24.86 1.19
N THR A 406 -6.41 -23.53 1.06
CA THR A 406 -6.13 -22.80 -0.18
C THR A 406 -5.25 -21.59 0.08
N GLN A 407 -4.69 -21.04 -1.00
CA GLN A 407 -4.10 -19.69 -0.98
C GLN A 407 -5.20 -18.62 -0.96
N CYS A 408 -4.81 -17.38 -0.70
CA CYS A 408 -5.71 -16.23 -0.78
C CYS A 408 -6.15 -16.01 -2.23
N GLU A 409 -7.45 -16.06 -2.49
CA GLU A 409 -8.06 -15.91 -3.81
C GLU A 409 -9.12 -14.83 -3.81
N VAL A 410 -9.34 -14.21 -4.97
CA VAL A 410 -10.31 -13.12 -5.13
C VAL A 410 -11.73 -13.67 -5.03
N THR A 411 -12.48 -13.17 -4.05
CA THR A 411 -13.87 -13.59 -3.80
C THR A 411 -14.87 -13.10 -4.84
N ASN A 412 -14.58 -11.95 -5.46
CA ASN A 412 -15.41 -11.31 -6.46
C ASN A 412 -14.52 -10.70 -7.54
N SER A 413 -14.57 -11.28 -8.74
CA SER A 413 -13.78 -10.83 -9.90
C SER A 413 -14.12 -9.40 -10.33
N GLY A 414 -15.29 -8.88 -9.95
CA GLY A 414 -15.68 -7.49 -10.23
C GLY A 414 -15.04 -6.45 -9.30
N GLY A 415 -14.42 -6.86 -8.19
CA GLY A 415 -13.93 -5.96 -7.15
C GLY A 415 -15.04 -5.24 -6.38
N LEU A 416 -14.70 -4.73 -5.20
CA LEU A 416 -15.57 -3.96 -4.31
C LEU A 416 -15.40 -2.47 -4.57
N GLU A 417 -16.51 -1.72 -4.47
CA GLU A 417 -16.50 -0.27 -4.59
C GLU A 417 -15.82 0.38 -3.38
N ILE A 418 -14.96 1.37 -3.66
CA ILE A 418 -14.38 2.24 -2.63
C ILE A 418 -15.40 3.32 -2.30
N ILE A 419 -15.70 3.46 -1.01
CA ILE A 419 -16.64 4.44 -0.48
C ILE A 419 -15.84 5.52 0.24
N ASP A 420 -16.13 6.78 -0.10
CA ASP A 420 -15.58 7.95 0.56
C ASP A 420 -16.47 8.38 1.75
N GLU A 421 -15.88 8.53 2.93
CA GLU A 421 -16.54 9.09 4.12
C GLU A 421 -15.82 10.34 4.59
N PHE A 422 -16.58 11.39 4.87
CA PHE A 422 -16.04 12.65 5.38
C PHE A 422 -15.27 12.44 6.71
N SER A 423 -14.03 12.94 6.79
CA SER A 423 -13.18 12.80 7.98
C SER A 423 -12.76 14.13 8.63
N GLY A 424 -13.11 15.27 8.02
CA GLY A 424 -12.82 16.59 8.57
C GLY A 424 -12.15 17.52 7.55
N TYR A 425 -11.29 18.40 8.04
CA TYR A 425 -10.61 19.40 7.21
C TYR A 425 -9.13 19.55 7.57
N GLU A 426 -8.33 19.92 6.58
CA GLU A 426 -7.01 20.52 6.79
C GLU A 426 -7.09 22.03 6.66
N TYR A 427 -6.69 22.75 7.71
CA TYR A 427 -6.70 24.21 7.71
C TYR A 427 -5.37 24.75 7.16
N GLN A 428 -5.43 25.52 6.09
CA GLN A 428 -4.26 26.17 5.49
C GLN A 428 -4.36 27.68 5.66
N ASP A 429 -3.87 28.17 6.80
CA ASP A 429 -3.97 29.59 7.15
C ASP A 429 -3.16 30.53 6.25
N SER A 430 -2.10 30.00 5.61
CA SER A 430 -1.26 30.75 4.66
C SER A 430 -1.98 31.05 3.34
N SER A 431 -2.74 30.07 2.81
CA SER A 431 -3.55 30.20 1.60
C SER A 431 -5.00 30.60 1.88
N LYS A 432 -5.38 30.75 3.16
CA LYS A 432 -6.73 31.14 3.61
C LYS A 432 -7.82 30.21 3.08
N GLN A 433 -7.60 28.90 3.18
CA GLN A 433 -8.56 27.89 2.76
C GLN A 433 -8.55 26.67 3.69
N ALA A 434 -9.67 25.95 3.73
CA ALA A 434 -9.76 24.63 4.32
C ALA A 434 -9.86 23.57 3.21
N LEU A 435 -9.06 22.52 3.27
CA LEU A 435 -9.12 21.39 2.35
C LEU A 435 -9.95 20.26 2.97
N ARG A 436 -10.91 19.71 2.24
CA ARG A 436 -11.74 18.59 2.74
C ARG A 436 -10.91 17.33 2.88
N LYS A 437 -11.07 16.62 4.01
CA LYS A 437 -10.51 15.29 4.23
C LYS A 437 -11.57 14.20 4.16
N ILE A 438 -11.17 13.06 3.58
CA ILE A 438 -12.00 11.87 3.50
C ILE A 438 -11.23 10.62 3.96
N ASN A 439 -11.98 9.64 4.42
CA ASN A 439 -11.54 8.27 4.60
C ASN A 439 -12.05 7.43 3.43
N GLN A 440 -11.18 6.60 2.87
CA GLN A 440 -11.54 5.62 1.84
C GLN A 440 -11.65 4.25 2.50
N TYR A 441 -12.79 3.59 2.33
CA TYR A 441 -13.03 2.26 2.88
C TYR A 441 -13.89 1.43 1.95
N PHE A 442 -13.92 0.12 2.19
CA PHE A 442 -14.89 -0.78 1.59
C PHE A 442 -15.60 -1.58 2.68
N ILE A 443 -16.75 -2.15 2.35
CA ILE A 443 -17.50 -3.03 3.26
C ILE A 443 -17.09 -4.47 2.98
N ILE A 444 -16.65 -5.18 4.02
CA ILE A 444 -16.29 -6.59 3.91
C ILE A 444 -17.53 -7.40 3.46
N PRO A 445 -17.45 -8.18 2.36
CA PRO A 445 -18.58 -8.93 1.82
C PRO A 445 -19.32 -9.76 2.87
N GLY A 446 -20.65 -9.70 2.87
CA GLY A 446 -21.49 -10.43 3.83
C GLY A 446 -21.54 -9.83 5.24
N THR A 447 -20.88 -8.69 5.48
CA THR A 447 -20.86 -8.01 6.79
C THR A 447 -21.22 -6.53 6.66
N THR A 448 -21.29 -5.82 7.79
CA THR A 448 -21.39 -4.35 7.85
C THR A 448 -20.07 -3.70 8.27
N THR A 449 -18.97 -4.47 8.31
CA THR A 449 -17.69 -4.01 8.84
C THR A 449 -16.94 -3.21 7.78
N LYS A 450 -16.52 -1.99 8.15
CA LYS A 450 -15.70 -1.12 7.30
C LYS A 450 -14.22 -1.49 7.44
N LYS A 451 -13.54 -1.73 6.32
CA LYS A 451 -12.07 -1.85 6.26
C LYS A 451 -11.51 -0.63 5.55
N TYR A 452 -10.76 0.19 6.29
CA TYR A 452 -10.18 1.43 5.76
C TYR A 452 -8.95 1.13 4.91
N ILE A 453 -8.94 1.70 3.71
CA ILE A 453 -7.83 1.64 2.76
C ILE A 453 -6.84 2.75 3.09
N LYS A 454 -7.36 3.99 3.17
CA LYS A 454 -6.61 5.21 3.45
C LYS A 454 -7.45 6.09 4.37
N LYS A 455 -6.80 6.77 5.33
CA LYS A 455 -7.46 7.67 6.29
C LYS A 455 -6.94 9.09 6.12
N ASP A 456 -7.81 10.06 6.38
CA ASP A 456 -7.49 11.50 6.37
C ASP A 456 -6.83 12.00 5.08
N ILE A 457 -7.29 11.48 3.94
CA ILE A 457 -6.83 11.88 2.61
C ILE A 457 -7.35 13.27 2.32
N VAL A 458 -6.43 14.18 2.02
CA VAL A 458 -6.76 15.53 1.55
C VAL A 458 -7.28 15.44 0.11
N THR A 459 -8.49 15.95 -0.12
CA THR A 459 -9.10 16.02 -1.46
C THR A 459 -8.69 17.31 -2.17
N ASP A 460 -9.05 17.41 -3.45
CA ASP A 460 -8.93 18.63 -4.26
C ASP A 460 -9.97 19.71 -3.91
N LYS A 461 -10.97 19.37 -3.08
CA LYS A 461 -12.01 20.31 -2.64
C LYS A 461 -11.46 21.27 -1.59
N ALA A 462 -11.34 22.53 -1.98
CA ALA A 462 -10.90 23.64 -1.14
C ALA A 462 -12.03 24.64 -0.91
N TYR A 463 -12.20 25.07 0.35
CA TYR A 463 -13.17 26.09 0.74
C TYR A 463 -12.43 27.34 1.21
N PRO A 464 -12.57 28.48 0.52
CA PRO A 464 -11.90 29.71 0.90
C PRO A 464 -12.49 30.26 2.20
N TYR A 465 -11.64 30.87 3.02
CA TYR A 465 -12.06 31.56 4.21
C TYR A 465 -12.82 32.84 3.86
N ILE A 466 -13.87 33.10 4.61
CA ILE A 466 -14.69 34.30 4.57
C ILE A 466 -14.52 35.01 5.92
N GLU A 467 -14.10 36.26 5.86
CA GLU A 467 -14.01 37.12 7.04
C GLU A 467 -15.29 37.96 7.15
N GLU A 468 -15.98 37.83 8.28
CA GLU A 468 -17.20 38.57 8.58
C GLU A 468 -16.99 39.41 9.83
N SER A 469 -17.35 40.70 9.75
CA SER A 469 -17.29 41.58 10.91
C SER A 469 -18.31 41.13 11.94
N CYS A 470 -17.85 40.90 13.17
CA CYS A 470 -18.68 40.45 14.28
C CYS A 470 -18.86 41.50 15.38
N GLY A 471 -18.36 42.73 15.14
CA GLY A 471 -18.55 43.86 16.03
C GLY A 471 -17.38 44.83 16.04
N VAL A 472 -17.66 46.02 16.57
CA VAL A 472 -16.67 47.05 16.86
C VAL A 472 -16.85 47.45 18.32
N GLU A 473 -15.75 47.47 19.07
CA GLU A 473 -15.73 47.93 20.46
C GLU A 473 -14.93 49.22 20.56
N HIS A 474 -15.48 50.19 21.28
CA HIS A 474 -14.89 51.51 21.45
C HIS A 474 -14.38 51.66 22.88
N ASP A 475 -13.07 51.86 23.02
CA ASP A 475 -12.43 52.22 24.30
C ASP A 475 -12.17 53.72 24.28
N ASP A 476 -13.16 54.49 24.74
CA ASP A 476 -13.12 55.95 24.77
C ASP A 476 -12.06 56.49 25.77
N GLN A 477 -11.63 55.69 26.75
CA GLN A 477 -10.57 56.08 27.69
C GLN A 477 -9.20 56.03 27.01
N LYS A 478 -8.95 54.98 26.21
CA LYS A 478 -7.73 54.80 25.43
C LYS A 478 -7.78 55.44 24.05
N LEU A 479 -8.94 56.01 23.66
CA LEU A 479 -9.18 56.62 22.35
C LEU A 479 -8.87 55.64 21.20
N GLN A 480 -9.41 54.42 21.26
CA GLN A 480 -9.18 53.38 20.25
C GLN A 480 -10.44 52.58 19.94
N SER A 481 -10.59 52.17 18.67
CA SER A 481 -11.62 51.25 18.22
C SER A 481 -11.02 49.89 17.92
N THR A 482 -11.62 48.83 18.47
CA THR A 482 -11.22 47.45 18.26
C THR A 482 -12.20 46.79 17.30
N TYR A 483 -11.72 46.46 16.11
CA TYR A 483 -12.47 45.71 15.11
C TYR A 483 -12.32 44.23 15.34
N LYS A 484 -13.44 43.52 15.42
CA LYS A 484 -13.46 42.07 15.57
C LYS A 484 -13.99 41.41 14.29
N THR A 485 -13.37 40.30 13.92
CA THR A 485 -13.80 39.47 12.79
C THR A 485 -13.91 38.01 13.20
N THR A 486 -14.87 37.32 12.61
CA THR A 486 -14.97 35.86 12.64
C THR A 486 -14.50 35.33 11.29
N VAL A 487 -13.72 34.26 11.28
CA VAL A 487 -13.27 33.59 10.04
C VAL A 487 -13.99 32.26 9.93
N TYR A 488 -14.71 32.05 8.82
CA TYR A 488 -15.45 30.82 8.56
C TYR A 488 -15.32 30.40 7.10
N PHE A 489 -15.77 29.21 6.74
CA PHE A 489 -16.03 28.84 5.35
C PHE A 489 -17.37 28.11 5.24
N ASN A 490 -17.90 28.05 4.02
CA ASN A 490 -19.10 27.28 3.72
C ASN A 490 -18.68 25.99 3.01
N ASP A 491 -18.92 24.84 3.65
CA ASP A 491 -18.80 23.55 3.01
C ASP A 491 -20.08 23.31 2.20
N ASN A 492 -19.97 23.38 0.88
CA ASN A 492 -21.09 23.19 -0.05
C ASN A 492 -21.45 21.71 -0.25
N ASP A 493 -20.55 20.77 0.08
CA ASP A 493 -20.79 19.32 -0.01
C ASP A 493 -21.61 18.83 1.18
N GLU A 494 -21.33 19.35 2.38
CA GLU A 494 -22.08 19.08 3.61
C GLU A 494 -23.22 20.07 3.86
N ASN A 495 -23.25 21.17 3.09
CA ASN A 495 -24.18 22.28 3.21
C ASN A 495 -24.17 22.91 4.63
N LYS A 496 -22.96 23.16 5.17
CA LYS A 496 -22.71 23.65 6.55
C LYS A 496 -21.74 24.83 6.59
N LYS A 497 -21.97 25.78 7.50
CA LYS A 497 -21.04 26.87 7.85
C LYS A 497 -20.10 26.40 8.96
N ILE A 498 -18.78 26.42 8.72
CA ILE A 498 -17.76 25.99 9.67
C ILE A 498 -16.94 27.20 10.13
N VAL A 499 -16.93 27.46 11.44
CA VAL A 499 -16.15 28.55 12.05
C VAL A 499 -14.73 28.07 12.30
N VAL A 500 -13.76 28.70 11.64
CA VAL A 500 -12.32 28.40 11.80
C VAL A 500 -11.75 29.17 12.99
N GLN A 501 -12.05 30.46 13.04
CA GLN A 501 -11.65 31.34 14.14
C GLN A 501 -12.89 32.06 14.64
N PRO A 502 -13.23 31.93 15.95
CA PRO A 502 -14.34 32.67 16.53
C PRO A 502 -14.06 34.18 16.48
N CYS A 503 -15.05 34.99 16.85
CA CYS A 503 -14.94 36.45 16.84
C CYS A 503 -13.71 36.92 17.65
N GLN A 504 -12.67 37.38 16.96
CA GLN A 504 -11.39 37.78 17.53
C GLN A 504 -10.97 39.17 17.03
N VAL A 505 -10.06 39.82 17.75
CA VAL A 505 -9.54 41.14 17.40
C VAL A 505 -8.72 41.06 16.12
N LYS A 506 -9.15 41.76 15.07
CA LYS A 506 -8.42 41.89 13.81
C LYS A 506 -7.52 43.11 13.80
N GLN A 507 -8.04 44.24 14.26
CA GLN A 507 -7.35 45.52 14.16
C GLN A 507 -7.78 46.44 15.28
N VAL A 508 -6.82 47.20 15.80
CA VAL A 508 -7.05 48.32 16.70
C VAL A 508 -6.70 49.59 15.95
N ILE A 509 -7.66 50.51 15.84
CA ILE A 509 -7.50 51.80 15.16
C ILE A 509 -7.58 52.90 16.21
N PRO A 510 -6.53 53.74 16.37
CA PRO A 510 -6.61 54.91 17.24
C PRO A 510 -7.62 55.91 16.69
N TYR A 511 -8.31 56.63 17.58
CA TYR A 511 -9.23 57.68 17.15
C TYR A 511 -8.45 58.80 16.46
N THR A 512 -9.05 59.38 15.43
CA THR A 512 -8.46 60.52 14.72
C THR A 512 -9.06 61.82 15.25
N LEU A 513 -8.22 62.82 15.57
CA LEU A 513 -8.72 64.12 16.03
C LEU A 513 -9.45 64.85 14.90
N VAL A 514 -10.72 65.22 15.11
CA VAL A 514 -11.51 65.98 14.14
C VAL A 514 -11.13 67.45 14.23
N ASN A 515 -10.80 68.08 13.10
CA ASN A 515 -10.49 69.52 12.94
C ASN A 515 -9.24 70.07 13.67
N GLY A 516 -8.38 69.22 14.25
CA GLY A 516 -7.07 69.62 14.80
C GLY A 516 -7.10 70.59 16.00
N SER A 517 -8.25 71.16 16.34
CA SER A 517 -8.42 72.21 17.34
C SER A 517 -9.54 71.84 18.31
N SER A 518 -9.40 72.26 19.57
CA SER A 518 -10.49 72.09 20.55
C SER A 518 -11.64 73.03 20.19
N ILE A 519 -12.87 72.55 20.27
CA ILE A 519 -14.06 73.38 20.20
C ILE A 519 -14.15 74.12 21.54
N ILE A 520 -14.02 75.44 21.50
CA ILE A 520 -13.95 76.28 22.68
C ILE A 520 -15.17 77.19 22.70
N THR A 521 -16.05 76.96 23.67
CA THR A 521 -17.31 77.69 23.80
C THR A 521 -17.27 78.54 25.06
N LEU A 522 -17.56 79.84 24.94
CA LEU A 522 -17.70 80.71 26.10
C LEU A 522 -18.93 80.28 26.90
N ASN A 523 -18.73 79.86 28.15
CA ASN A 523 -19.85 79.52 29.03
C ASN A 523 -20.43 80.78 29.66
N LYS A 524 -19.56 81.62 30.24
CA LYS A 524 -19.92 82.90 30.88
C LYS A 524 -18.72 83.83 30.99
N SER A 525 -18.98 85.13 31.01
CA SER A 525 -18.00 86.11 31.52
C SER A 525 -17.97 86.04 33.05
N LEU A 526 -16.77 86.03 33.61
CA LEU A 526 -16.52 86.19 35.04
C LEU A 526 -16.39 87.68 35.42
N GLY A 527 -16.58 88.58 34.46
CA GLY A 527 -16.31 90.01 34.59
C GLY A 527 -14.82 90.32 34.60
N PHE A 528 -14.48 91.56 34.94
CA PHE A 528 -13.10 91.95 35.09
C PHE A 528 -12.47 91.35 36.34
N LYS A 529 -11.32 90.70 36.17
CA LYS A 529 -10.54 90.07 37.25
C LYS A 529 -9.12 90.60 37.25
N ARG A 530 -8.56 90.69 38.46
CA ARG A 530 -7.12 90.89 38.65
C ARG A 530 -6.41 89.59 38.32
N LEU A 531 -5.35 89.68 37.54
CA LEU A 531 -4.48 88.55 37.26
C LEU A 531 -3.16 88.72 38.02
N GLU A 532 -2.57 87.60 38.40
CA GLU A 532 -1.23 87.52 38.96
C GLU A 532 -0.36 86.59 38.10
N GLN A 533 0.89 86.98 37.90
CA GLN A 533 1.84 86.13 37.20
C GLN A 533 2.25 84.98 38.13
N ASN A 534 2.23 83.76 37.63
CA ASN A 534 2.66 82.58 38.38
C ASN A 534 4.16 82.30 38.16
N ASP A 535 4.73 81.43 39.00
CA ASP A 535 6.17 81.09 38.98
C ASP A 535 6.66 80.48 37.65
N LYS A 536 5.73 80.02 36.80
CA LYS A 536 6.01 79.42 35.48
C LYS A 536 5.86 80.43 34.33
N GLY A 537 5.69 81.72 34.64
CA GLY A 537 5.54 82.78 33.65
C GLY A 537 4.15 82.88 33.00
N GLY A 538 3.18 82.05 33.44
CA GLY A 538 1.77 82.17 33.06
C GLY A 538 1.01 83.13 33.99
N PHE A 539 -0.31 83.21 33.83
CA PHE A 539 -1.16 84.07 34.66
C PHE A 539 -2.28 83.27 35.31
N ASN A 540 -2.57 83.54 36.57
CA ASN A 540 -3.73 83.01 37.29
C ASN A 540 -4.68 84.17 37.66
N ILE A 541 -5.95 83.85 37.90
CA ILE A 541 -6.86 84.79 38.55
C ILE A 541 -6.36 85.01 40.00
N TYR A 542 -6.19 86.26 40.42
CA TYR A 542 -5.66 86.63 41.73
C TYR A 542 -6.49 86.00 42.86
N GLY A 543 -5.82 85.25 43.74
CA GLY A 543 -6.48 84.52 44.84
C GLY A 543 -7.11 83.18 44.43
N GLU A 544 -7.05 82.81 43.15
CA GLU A 544 -7.61 81.56 42.60
C GLU A 544 -6.52 80.83 41.77
N SER A 545 -5.47 80.37 42.43
CA SER A 545 -4.28 79.78 41.79
C SER A 545 -4.55 78.57 40.89
N ALA A 546 -5.67 77.87 41.09
CA ALA A 546 -6.12 76.76 40.24
C ALA A 546 -6.73 77.21 38.89
N LYS A 547 -7.06 78.50 38.72
CA LYS A 547 -7.66 79.07 37.51
C LYS A 547 -6.63 79.81 36.68
N THR A 548 -5.79 79.03 36.00
CA THR A 548 -4.78 79.55 35.08
C THR A 548 -5.42 80.03 33.78
N ILE A 549 -4.95 81.17 33.28
CA ILE A 549 -5.34 81.75 32.01
C ILE A 549 -4.64 80.99 30.87
N ASP A 550 -5.44 80.48 29.94
CA ASP A 550 -4.98 79.88 28.70
C ASP A 550 -4.55 80.97 27.71
N LEU A 551 -3.25 81.02 27.43
CA LEU A 551 -2.62 82.00 26.54
C LEU A 551 -2.40 81.47 25.12
N THR A 552 -2.91 80.28 24.78
CA THR A 552 -2.69 79.65 23.46
C THR A 552 -3.22 80.48 22.27
N THR A 553 -4.13 81.42 22.51
CA THR A 553 -4.62 82.37 21.49
C THR A 553 -3.64 83.52 21.21
N GLY A 554 -2.52 83.60 21.93
CA GLY A 554 -1.56 84.70 21.83
C GLY A 554 -2.04 86.00 22.49
N ILE A 555 -3.17 85.96 23.21
CA ILE A 555 -3.69 87.11 23.94
C ILE A 555 -3.08 87.11 25.35
N PHE A 556 -2.14 88.01 25.57
CA PHE A 556 -1.51 88.22 26.88
C PHE A 556 -2.18 89.34 27.65
N PRO A 557 -2.24 89.25 29.00
CA PRO A 557 -2.65 90.36 29.84
C PRO A 557 -1.81 91.60 29.53
N VAL A 558 -2.47 92.74 29.31
CA VAL A 558 -1.76 93.99 29.11
C VAL A 558 -1.36 94.52 30.48
N LYS A 559 -0.06 94.78 30.65
CA LYS A 559 0.42 95.51 31.83
C LYS A 559 -0.12 96.93 31.77
N LYS A 560 -1.17 97.24 32.52
CA LYS A 560 -1.83 98.56 32.53
C LYS A 560 -1.11 99.59 33.42
N GLY A 561 0.03 99.21 34.00
CA GLY A 561 0.79 99.97 34.98
C GLY A 561 0.92 101.45 34.63
N SER A 562 0.12 102.27 35.30
CA SER A 562 0.35 103.71 35.49
C SER A 562 -0.56 104.17 36.61
N LYS A 563 -0.02 104.97 37.53
CA LYS A 563 -0.85 105.81 38.40
C LYS A 563 -1.32 106.98 37.52
N GLU A 564 -2.63 107.16 37.36
CA GLU A 564 -3.19 108.28 36.58
C GLU A 564 -3.81 109.28 37.57
N ASP A 565 -3.38 110.54 37.52
CA ASP A 565 -3.95 111.61 38.33
C ASP A 565 -5.30 112.04 37.72
N ILE A 566 -6.37 111.97 38.51
CA ILE A 566 -7.75 112.25 38.08
C ILE A 566 -8.35 113.46 38.79
N SER A 567 -7.51 114.32 39.38
CA SER A 567 -7.93 115.46 40.18
C SER A 567 -8.82 116.45 39.42
N ALA A 568 -10.06 116.63 39.88
CA ALA A 568 -10.99 117.64 39.38
C ALA A 568 -10.97 118.88 40.28
N TYR A 569 -10.44 120.01 39.80
CA TYR A 569 -10.42 121.28 40.54
C TYR A 569 -11.74 122.06 40.31
N PRO A 570 -12.51 122.40 41.36
CA PRO A 570 -13.86 122.92 41.18
C PRO A 570 -13.94 124.45 41.35
N TYR A 571 -13.27 125.30 40.55
CA TYR A 571 -13.63 126.73 40.48
C TYR A 571 -13.31 127.36 39.11
N ALA A 572 -14.35 127.85 38.43
CA ALA A 572 -14.27 128.70 37.25
C ALA A 572 -14.75 130.12 37.60
N PHE A 573 -13.91 131.14 37.42
CA PHE A 573 -14.34 132.54 37.46
C PHE A 573 -14.40 133.10 36.03
N TYR A 574 -15.55 133.65 35.67
CA TYR A 574 -15.91 134.20 34.36
C TYR A 574 -15.17 135.53 34.08
N ASN A 575 -14.63 135.68 32.86
CA ASN A 575 -14.21 136.98 32.32
C ASN A 575 -15.39 137.68 31.66
N TYR A 576 -15.75 138.87 32.15
CA TYR A 576 -16.61 139.83 31.46
C TYR A 576 -15.70 140.83 30.73
N SER A 577 -15.81 140.91 29.41
CA SER A 577 -15.27 142.00 28.60
C SER A 577 -16.41 142.53 27.73
N PRO A 578 -16.88 143.78 27.94
CA PRO A 578 -17.63 144.49 26.94
C PRO A 578 -16.69 145.48 26.24
N PHE A 579 -16.49 145.32 24.93
CA PHE A 579 -16.81 146.37 23.96
C PHE A 579 -16.34 145.97 22.57
N ASP A 580 -17.33 145.90 21.70
CA ASP A 580 -17.25 145.63 20.29
C ASP A 580 -16.78 146.87 19.51
N LYS A 581 -16.13 146.61 18.39
CA LYS A 581 -15.62 147.59 17.44
C LYS A 581 -16.77 148.16 16.61
N SER A 582 -17.01 149.47 16.69
CA SER A 582 -17.22 150.31 15.49
C SER A 582 -17.60 151.75 15.86
N HIS A 583 -16.63 152.67 15.80
CA HIS A 583 -16.76 153.90 15.02
C HIS A 583 -15.44 154.69 15.06
N GLN A 584 -15.29 155.48 14.01
CA GLN A 584 -14.04 155.90 13.41
C GLN A 584 -13.40 157.09 14.14
N GLY A 585 -12.07 157.12 14.07
CA GLY A 585 -11.29 158.33 13.82
C GLY A 585 -11.23 159.37 14.94
N LEU A 586 -10.15 159.35 15.72
CA LEU A 586 -9.46 160.59 16.07
C LEU A 586 -8.02 160.25 16.51
N ASN A 587 -7.06 160.69 15.69
CA ASN A 587 -5.65 160.78 16.06
C ASN A 587 -5.53 161.81 17.20
N ILE A 588 -4.83 161.46 18.30
CA ILE A 588 -3.87 162.35 18.96
C ILE A 588 -2.79 161.48 19.63
N THR A 589 -1.58 161.96 19.40
CA THR A 589 -0.24 161.53 19.77
C THR A 589 0.10 161.61 21.26
N SER A 590 1.24 160.98 21.61
CA SER A 590 2.12 161.13 22.80
C SER A 590 1.76 160.42 24.14
N SER A 591 2.29 159.19 24.28
CA SER A 591 3.24 158.65 25.31
C SER A 591 3.71 159.55 26.47
N PRO A 592 4.35 159.05 27.57
CA PRO A 592 4.38 157.73 28.23
C PRO A 592 4.18 157.83 29.78
N SER A 593 3.85 156.74 30.50
CA SER A 593 4.71 156.01 31.49
C SER A 593 3.80 155.60 32.67
N SER A 594 3.91 154.47 33.37
CA SER A 594 4.84 153.35 33.39
C SER A 594 4.16 152.12 34.03
N LEU A 595 4.23 151.00 33.30
CA LEU A 595 4.16 149.59 33.70
C LEU A 595 4.72 149.22 35.10
N TYR A 596 3.94 148.42 35.85
CA TYR A 596 4.37 147.14 36.43
C TYR A 596 3.17 146.18 36.49
N ALA A 597 3.15 145.23 35.55
CA ALA A 597 2.09 144.24 35.38
C ALA A 597 2.48 142.90 36.05
N CYS A 598 1.72 142.46 37.04
CA CYS A 598 1.74 141.08 37.51
C CYS A 598 0.91 140.21 36.54
N ILE A 599 1.57 139.57 35.58
CA ILE A 599 0.94 138.56 34.71
C ILE A 599 1.34 137.18 35.21
N LYS A 600 0.35 136.40 35.66
CA LYS A 600 0.44 134.93 35.79
C LYS A 600 -0.70 134.33 34.97
N ALA A 601 -0.34 133.57 33.94
CA ALA A 601 -1.24 132.69 33.21
C ALA A 601 -0.75 131.26 33.39
N VAL A 602 -1.60 130.38 33.90
CA VAL A 602 -1.41 128.92 33.85
C VAL A 602 -2.67 128.34 33.20
N ARG A 603 -2.51 127.67 32.06
CA ARG A 603 -3.55 126.83 31.43
C ARG A 603 -3.49 125.44 32.04
N VAL A 604 -4.64 124.84 32.33
CA VAL A 604 -4.76 123.39 32.56
C VAL A 604 -5.95 122.86 31.74
N PRO A 605 -5.86 121.67 31.10
CA PRO A 605 -6.91 121.12 30.26
C PRO A 605 -8.03 120.44 31.06
N TYR A 606 -9.26 120.51 30.56
CA TYR A 606 -10.40 119.71 31.04
C TYR A 606 -10.25 118.25 30.56
N GLY A 607 -10.07 117.31 31.48
CA GLY A 607 -10.15 115.87 31.23
C GLY A 607 -11.46 115.28 31.78
N LYS A 608 -12.12 114.45 30.98
CA LYS A 608 -13.33 113.70 31.34
C LYS A 608 -13.06 112.73 32.51
N THR A 609 -14.01 112.57 33.42
CA THR A 609 -13.97 111.55 34.48
C THR A 609 -13.95 110.14 33.86
N LYS A 610 -12.86 109.39 34.05
CA LYS A 610 -12.80 107.94 33.82
C LYS A 610 -13.08 107.21 35.14
N GLU A 611 -13.75 106.05 35.08
CA GLU A 611 -13.96 105.19 36.25
C GLU A 611 -12.63 104.64 36.77
N CYS A 612 -12.40 104.77 38.09
CA CYS A 612 -11.18 104.29 38.75
C CYS A 612 -11.39 102.88 39.31
N ILE A 613 -10.60 101.89 38.86
CA ILE A 613 -10.91 100.47 39.10
C ILE A 613 -9.96 99.80 40.13
N GLY A 614 -8.74 100.28 40.35
CA GLY A 614 -7.79 99.67 41.30
C GLY A 614 -7.64 100.38 42.64
N GLY A 615 -8.61 101.23 43.00
CA GLY A 615 -8.64 101.97 44.26
C GLY A 615 -8.10 103.40 44.14
N VAL A 616 -8.60 104.26 45.00
CA VAL A 616 -8.36 105.71 44.99
C VAL A 616 -7.43 106.08 46.13
N GLU A 617 -6.30 106.73 45.81
CA GLU A 617 -5.36 107.29 46.79
C GLU A 617 -5.51 108.81 46.77
N THR A 618 -5.87 109.42 47.91
CA THR A 618 -6.12 110.88 47.98
C THR A 618 -4.98 111.57 48.73
N ILE A 619 -4.34 112.54 48.10
CA ILE A 619 -3.23 113.33 48.66
C ILE A 619 -3.65 114.80 48.74
N SER A 620 -3.53 115.43 49.91
CA SER A 620 -3.96 116.83 50.11
C SER A 620 -2.81 117.81 49.87
N HIS A 621 -3.00 118.79 48.98
CA HIS A 621 -2.05 119.87 48.70
C HIS A 621 -2.55 121.21 49.25
N LYS A 622 -1.67 121.98 49.90
CA LYS A 622 -1.93 123.38 50.28
C LYS A 622 -1.25 124.32 49.29
N SER A 623 -1.97 125.31 48.79
CA SER A 623 -1.42 126.39 47.96
C SER A 623 -1.81 127.76 48.50
N TYR A 624 -0.92 128.74 48.35
CA TYR A 624 -1.09 130.11 48.84
C TYR A 624 -1.25 131.09 47.67
N THR A 625 -2.25 131.97 47.75
CA THR A 625 -2.41 133.07 46.78
C THR A 625 -2.45 134.41 47.52
N ILE A 626 -1.76 135.41 46.98
CA ILE A 626 -1.67 136.78 47.50
C ILE A 626 -2.42 137.68 46.51
N SER A 627 -3.42 138.41 46.98
CA SER A 627 -4.21 139.33 46.15
C SER A 627 -4.27 140.72 46.81
N ALA A 628 -4.02 141.77 46.02
CA ALA A 628 -4.09 143.16 46.47
C ALA A 628 -5.52 143.70 46.30
N ALA A 629 -6.06 144.34 47.33
CA ALA A 629 -7.36 144.99 47.28
C ALA A 629 -7.25 146.32 46.50
N MET A 630 -8.09 146.50 45.47
CA MET A 630 -8.12 147.72 44.67
C MET A 630 -8.53 148.91 45.55
N GLY A 631 -7.59 149.83 45.77
CA GLY A 631 -7.82 151.08 46.52
C GLY A 631 -6.70 151.45 47.48
N ASP A 632 -5.84 150.50 47.86
CA ASP A 632 -4.73 150.76 48.79
C ASP A 632 -3.53 149.85 48.47
N ILE A 633 -2.56 150.37 47.71
CA ILE A 633 -1.39 149.65 47.18
C ILE A 633 -0.42 149.11 48.24
N ASN A 634 -0.69 149.35 49.53
CA ASN A 634 0.19 148.94 50.64
C ASN A 634 -0.38 147.82 51.53
N LYS A 635 -1.47 147.13 51.15
CA LYS A 635 -1.98 145.96 51.89
C LYS A 635 -2.36 144.78 50.98
N CYS A 636 -1.51 143.76 50.95
CA CYS A 636 -1.83 142.45 50.40
C CYS A 636 -2.31 141.51 51.53
N SER A 637 -3.44 140.83 51.35
CA SER A 637 -3.85 139.73 52.24
C SER A 637 -3.71 138.39 51.51
N SER A 638 -3.28 137.36 52.25
CA SER A 638 -3.19 135.98 51.75
C SER A 638 -4.36 135.14 52.25
N LYS A 639 -4.81 134.19 51.43
CA LYS A 639 -5.77 133.15 51.83
C LYS A 639 -5.21 131.79 51.42
N ASP A 640 -5.26 130.84 52.34
CA ASP A 640 -4.85 129.45 52.09
C ASP A 640 -5.96 128.69 51.38
N TYR A 641 -5.61 127.97 50.32
CA TYR A 641 -6.50 127.00 49.69
C TYR A 641 -5.91 125.61 49.83
N THR A 642 -6.72 124.68 50.32
CA THR A 642 -6.39 123.26 50.36
C THR A 642 -7.12 122.60 49.20
N SER A 643 -6.39 121.92 48.31
CA SER A 643 -6.94 121.12 47.22
C SER A 643 -6.53 119.67 47.39
N THR A 644 -7.48 118.75 47.33
CA THR A 644 -7.22 117.31 47.32
C THR A 644 -6.92 116.85 45.90
N ALA A 645 -5.74 116.25 45.71
CA ALA A 645 -5.43 115.49 44.52
C ALA A 645 -5.85 114.03 44.72
N THR A 646 -6.40 113.42 43.67
CA THR A 646 -6.92 112.06 43.71
C THR A 646 -6.23 111.26 42.62
N THR A 647 -5.44 110.26 43.02
CA THR A 647 -4.68 109.40 42.10
C THR A 647 -5.35 108.04 42.03
N CYS A 648 -5.62 107.57 40.81
CA CYS A 648 -6.13 106.24 40.59
C CYS A 648 -4.97 105.24 40.46
N ASN A 649 -4.97 104.20 41.30
CA ASN A 649 -4.06 103.07 41.14
C ASN A 649 -4.74 102.04 40.23
N TYR A 650 -4.07 101.58 39.16
CA TYR A 650 -4.55 100.47 38.35
C TYR A 650 -3.76 99.21 38.69
N TYR A 651 -4.43 98.06 38.82
CA TYR A 651 -3.75 96.78 38.97
C TYR A 651 -2.96 96.47 37.70
N ASP A 652 -1.76 95.90 37.86
CA ASP A 652 -0.84 95.61 36.74
C ASP A 652 -1.53 94.80 35.64
N TYR A 653 -2.37 93.83 36.00
CA TYR A 653 -3.15 93.02 35.06
C TYR A 653 -4.61 92.99 35.51
N TRP A 654 -5.47 93.66 34.75
CA TRP A 654 -6.91 93.73 35.01
C TRP A 654 -7.66 93.55 33.69
N GLU A 655 -8.23 92.37 33.51
CA GLU A 655 -8.77 91.92 32.22
C GLU A 655 -10.15 91.29 32.40
N GLU A 656 -11.01 91.36 31.39
CA GLU A 656 -12.26 90.62 31.39
C GLU A 656 -11.97 89.15 31.11
N ILE A 657 -12.39 88.26 32.02
CA ILE A 657 -12.07 86.83 31.94
C ILE A 657 -13.33 86.04 31.59
N GLY A 658 -13.25 85.26 30.54
CA GLY A 658 -14.26 84.27 30.17
C GLY A 658 -13.91 82.91 30.73
N GLU A 659 -14.92 82.20 31.21
CA GLU A 659 -14.85 80.78 31.49
C GLU A 659 -15.37 80.05 30.25
N TYR A 660 -14.51 79.23 29.63
CA TYR A 660 -14.82 78.49 28.42
C TYR A 660 -14.83 76.99 28.69
N SER A 661 -15.76 76.27 28.08
CA SER A 661 -15.67 74.82 27.98
C SER A 661 -14.79 74.44 26.78
N SER A 662 -13.80 73.57 27.02
CA SER A 662 -12.96 73.02 25.97
C SER A 662 -13.38 71.59 25.68
N LYS A 663 -13.81 71.32 24.45
CA LYS A 663 -14.21 69.99 24.00
C LYS A 663 -13.34 69.57 22.81
N ARG A 664 -13.02 68.28 22.71
CA ARG A 664 -12.38 67.71 21.52
C ARG A 664 -13.23 66.61 20.94
N ASP A 665 -13.41 66.66 19.63
CA ASP A 665 -14.11 65.64 18.87
C ASP A 665 -13.08 64.68 18.26
N TYR A 666 -13.31 63.41 18.50
CA TYR A 666 -12.49 62.30 18.02
C TYR A 666 -13.34 61.44 17.09
N LEU A 667 -12.85 61.16 15.89
CA LEU A 667 -13.47 60.22 14.98
C LEU A 667 -13.09 58.81 15.42
N ARG A 668 -14.10 58.04 15.85
CA ARG A 668 -13.96 56.62 16.12
C ARG A 668 -13.73 55.87 14.82
N GLY A 669 -13.26 54.63 14.92
CA GLY A 669 -12.93 53.81 13.77
C GLY A 669 -14.12 53.56 12.85
N ASP A 670 -15.34 53.49 13.38
CA ASP A 670 -16.60 53.26 12.64
C ASP A 670 -17.18 54.54 12.00
N GLY A 671 -16.50 55.68 12.16
CA GLY A 671 -16.95 56.98 11.67
C GLY A 671 -17.84 57.74 12.66
N SER A 672 -18.20 57.17 13.81
CA SER A 672 -18.90 57.90 14.87
C SER A 672 -17.99 58.91 15.56
N VAL A 673 -18.55 59.97 16.15
CA VAL A 673 -17.77 61.01 16.84
C VAL A 673 -17.87 60.83 18.35
N PHE A 674 -16.72 60.68 19.01
CA PHE A 674 -16.58 60.75 20.46
C PHE A 674 -16.15 62.15 20.90
N ARG A 675 -16.94 62.79 21.77
CA ARG A 675 -16.64 64.12 22.31
C ARG A 675 -16.10 63.99 23.72
N ARG A 676 -14.83 64.37 23.91
CA ARG A 676 -14.18 64.41 25.23
C ARG A 676 -14.20 65.84 25.76
N ASP A 677 -14.76 66.02 26.95
CA ASP A 677 -14.68 67.27 27.69
C ASP A 677 -13.29 67.39 28.34
N ASN A 678 -12.51 68.41 27.94
CA ASN A 678 -11.20 68.72 28.51
C ASN A 678 -11.31 69.67 29.72
N GLY A 679 -12.53 69.81 30.26
CA GLY A 679 -12.82 70.70 31.38
C GLY A 679 -12.96 72.16 30.98
N LEU A 680 -12.81 73.02 31.99
CA LEU A 680 -12.91 74.46 31.87
C LEU A 680 -11.53 75.07 31.64
N ILE A 681 -11.46 76.03 30.73
CA ILE A 681 -10.30 76.89 30.54
C ILE A 681 -10.73 78.34 30.74
N TYR A 682 -9.81 79.18 31.20
CA TYR A 682 -10.06 80.60 31.42
C TYR A 682 -9.29 81.39 30.38
N ARG A 683 -9.93 82.31 29.66
CA ARG A 683 -9.25 83.16 28.67
C ARG A 683 -9.65 84.61 28.86
N ILE A 684 -8.78 85.51 28.42
CA ILE A 684 -9.13 86.93 28.33
C ILE A 684 -10.14 87.09 27.18
N ILE A 685 -11.28 87.72 27.47
CA ILE A 685 -12.25 88.12 26.46
C ILE A 685 -11.71 89.40 25.82
N ARG A 686 -11.44 89.37 24.51
CA ARG A 686 -11.11 90.56 23.71
C ARG A 686 -11.83 90.54 22.38
#